data_AF-A0A1C6UCS7-F1
#
_entry.id   AF-A0A1C6UCS7-F1
#
_cell.length_a   1.000
_cell.length_b   1.000
_cell.length_c   1.000
_cell.angle_alpha   90.00
_cell.angle_beta   90.00
_cell.angle_gamma   90.00
#
_symmetry.space_group_name_H-M   'P 1'
#
loop_
_entity.id
_entity.type
_entity.pdbx_description
1 polymer ?
#
loop_
_entity_poly.entity_id
_entity_poly.type
_entity_poly.pdbx_seq_one_letter_code
_entity_poly.pdbx_strand_id
1 'polypeptide(L)'
;MVQGAAADDAQPEQQPGHLPHAPAFPPPPAQTGPPPGPPLPPHHAAPPVPPQPWQGSGPGQPWVGAPLRATTPPPYPGFPAQPPPHPGFPPPPPPRRSHTALFVGLGGGAFALLLVCALLGVFLVHTVGDEPDTPPLDPHVARQVAAANDLAAAAVTVSGVPGARYTGWFTGDGGDRITLDAQVTTEGSTLARLDVNGQRIQALDTGERTFVRAAAAYWRGMGVRADVVKEYGRQWVQVADDHFGFDLGDSLAPSTLAEVLAGDGTTDLPVPGPTTTIDGVPVQVVDVGGLEIHVTTTEPRQVVRVAARADTGPQVTGTRNDHRSGRVRLITRGTQADDEFELNFGRLTPEETEEFFRTLTARVQELRNAVDSQVSFTLNGAITLSPCTVNGCRANVTLSNRVTSTSPYLSVDRPVTASITTSMTLDGRPVATCTTTKSMRPNGSVTTSCFARYRIPPSRNPKVHTVRAQASTVARAVVQADIKALADDLARELIRNRRLRATPTPAPAGTAPNAPTATARPQATRSAMVFPTATSPSLTPAQQQAKARVEQLAKQACREVARQPHHTAATWGTAVHSRLAELIEAEGGNLHSEVSYLRGRLAPMRYNPYFGRKVWPAGSARADVVVGADPLKPEFFLDLKTGDEGLKQDWYDKLHRNLPAQYRNRQLPVFEVRC
;
A
#
# COMPACT_ATOMS: atom_id res chain seq x y z
N MET A 1 17.82 -18.25 65.77
CA MET A 1 18.23 -17.68 67.08
C MET A 1 19.00 -16.41 66.75
N VAL A 2 18.37 -15.23 66.67
CA VAL A 2 17.90 -14.31 67.74
C VAL A 2 19.04 -13.67 68.54
N GLN A 3 18.97 -12.32 68.62
CA GLN A 3 19.69 -11.31 69.43
C GLN A 3 21.10 -10.89 68.95
N GLY A 4 21.50 -9.61 68.91
CA GLY A 4 20.88 -8.33 69.28
C GLY A 4 21.92 -7.33 69.84
N ALA A 5 21.88 -6.07 69.38
CA ALA A 5 22.49 -4.82 69.93
C ALA A 5 24.03 -4.71 70.02
N ALA A 6 24.70 -3.55 70.05
CA ALA A 6 24.54 -2.14 69.63
C ALA A 6 25.86 -1.46 70.08
N ALA A 7 26.46 -0.54 69.31
CA ALA A 7 27.33 0.54 69.81
C ALA A 7 27.75 1.51 68.70
N ASP A 8 27.81 2.77 69.08
CA ASP A 8 28.09 3.99 68.33
C ASP A 8 29.47 4.04 67.65
N ASP A 9 29.56 4.74 66.52
CA ASP A 9 30.70 5.63 66.28
C ASP A 9 30.33 6.75 65.28
N ALA A 10 30.70 7.96 65.67
CA ALA A 10 30.39 9.22 65.01
C ALA A 10 31.39 9.52 63.87
N GLN A 11 30.90 10.06 62.75
CA GLN A 11 31.71 10.67 61.69
C GLN A 11 31.27 12.13 61.44
N PRO A 12 32.22 13.04 61.11
CA PRO A 12 31.98 14.48 61.11
C PRO A 12 31.37 15.02 59.82
N GLU A 13 30.68 16.15 59.99
CA GLU A 13 30.18 17.10 58.99
C GLU A 13 31.11 17.30 57.79
N GLN A 14 30.58 17.04 56.58
CA GLN A 14 31.06 17.67 55.35
C GLN A 14 30.04 18.69 54.86
N GLN A 15 30.54 19.91 54.64
CA GLN A 15 29.84 21.06 54.09
C GLN A 15 29.19 20.76 52.72
N PRO A 16 27.94 21.16 52.47
CA PRO A 16 27.35 21.13 51.13
C PRO A 16 27.87 22.32 50.30
N GLY A 17 28.52 21.98 49.19
CA GLY A 17 29.00 22.93 48.17
C GLY A 17 27.86 23.72 47.51
N HIS A 18 28.19 24.97 47.19
CA HIS A 18 27.36 25.95 46.51
C HIS A 18 26.83 25.45 45.15
N LEU A 19 25.51 25.54 44.97
CA LEU A 19 24.84 25.46 43.67
C LEU A 19 24.90 26.83 42.95
N PRO A 20 25.15 26.87 41.63
CA PRO A 20 25.14 28.13 40.87
C PRO A 20 23.72 28.66 40.66
N HIS A 21 23.62 29.99 40.73
CA HIS A 21 22.40 30.79 40.59
C HIS A 21 21.62 30.51 39.29
N ALA A 22 20.32 30.28 39.43
CA ALA A 22 19.34 30.31 38.34
C ALA A 22 19.14 31.76 37.84
N PRO A 23 18.98 32.00 36.53
CA PRO A 23 18.66 33.33 36.01
C PRO A 23 17.24 33.75 36.41
N ALA A 24 17.13 35.01 36.85
CA ALA A 24 15.89 35.66 37.26
C ALA A 24 14.90 35.75 36.08
N PHE A 25 13.66 35.34 36.32
CA PHE A 25 12.53 35.57 35.42
C PHE A 25 12.17 37.06 35.39
N PRO A 26 11.85 37.65 34.22
CA PRO A 26 11.32 39.00 34.16
C PRO A 26 9.91 39.06 34.78
N PRO A 27 9.53 40.20 35.40
CA PRO A 27 8.21 40.36 36.00
C PRO A 27 7.10 40.29 34.94
N PRO A 28 5.90 39.79 35.31
CA PRO A 28 4.77 39.71 34.40
C PRO A 28 4.31 41.12 33.98
N PRO A 29 3.89 41.31 32.72
CA PRO A 29 3.36 42.57 32.25
C PRO A 29 2.07 42.95 33.00
N ALA A 30 1.92 44.24 33.28
CA ALA A 30 0.77 44.83 33.92
C ALA A 30 -0.53 44.48 33.17
N GLN A 31 -1.55 44.02 33.90
CA GLN A 31 -2.89 43.75 33.38
C GLN A 31 -3.52 45.08 32.94
N THR A 32 -3.58 45.32 31.64
CA THR A 32 -4.49 46.29 31.04
C THR A 32 -5.90 45.69 31.03
N GLY A 33 -6.89 46.53 31.34
CA GLY A 33 -8.29 46.13 31.50
C GLY A 33 -8.94 45.53 30.25
N PRO A 34 -10.16 45.00 30.39
CA PRO A 34 -10.85 44.29 29.31
C PRO A 34 -11.11 45.22 28.11
N PRO A 35 -10.98 44.71 26.87
CA PRO A 35 -11.27 45.48 25.67
C PRO A 35 -12.75 45.87 25.60
N PRO A 36 -13.10 47.03 24.99
CA PRO A 36 -14.48 47.42 24.74
C PRO A 36 -15.16 46.38 23.85
N GLY A 37 -16.38 45.99 24.23
CA GLY A 37 -17.18 45.00 23.52
C GLY A 37 -17.53 45.44 22.08
N PRO A 38 -17.83 44.47 21.20
CA PRO A 38 -18.17 44.76 19.81
C PRO A 38 -19.45 45.60 19.68
N PRO A 39 -19.55 46.47 18.66
CA PRO A 39 -20.77 47.24 18.41
C PRO A 39 -21.96 46.34 18.08
N LEU A 40 -23.11 46.69 18.65
CA LEU A 40 -24.40 46.04 18.39
C LEU A 40 -24.76 46.11 16.90
N PRO A 41 -25.25 45.01 16.27
CA PRO A 41 -25.75 45.05 14.91
C PRO A 41 -27.08 45.81 14.81
N PRO A 42 -27.35 46.51 13.69
CA PRO A 42 -28.58 47.25 13.50
C PRO A 42 -29.80 46.33 13.40
N HIS A 43 -30.87 46.74 14.08
CA HIS A 43 -32.20 46.16 13.98
C HIS A 43 -32.81 46.38 12.58
N HIS A 44 -33.73 45.46 12.23
CA HIS A 44 -34.75 45.49 11.15
C HIS A 44 -34.49 44.61 9.92
N ALA A 45 -35.01 43.38 10.00
CA ALA A 45 -35.61 42.69 8.86
C ALA A 45 -36.89 41.96 9.33
N ALA A 46 -37.95 42.07 8.53
CA ALA A 46 -39.33 41.69 8.83
C ALA A 46 -39.54 40.17 9.05
N PRO A 47 -40.61 39.76 9.77
CA PRO A 47 -40.93 38.35 9.97
C PRO A 47 -41.39 37.66 8.66
N PRO A 48 -41.10 36.36 8.48
CA PRO A 48 -41.56 35.60 7.33
C PRO A 48 -43.07 35.37 7.35
N VAL A 49 -43.67 35.53 6.18
CA VAL A 49 -45.09 35.26 5.86
C VAL A 49 -45.38 33.76 6.08
N PRO A 50 -46.49 33.39 6.76
CA PRO A 50 -46.88 31.99 6.89
C PRO A 50 -47.33 31.39 5.54
N PRO A 51 -47.04 30.11 5.25
CA PRO A 51 -47.50 29.47 4.03
C PRO A 51 -49.03 29.38 4.01
N GLN A 52 -49.63 29.85 2.91
CA GLN A 52 -51.06 29.73 2.68
C GLN A 52 -51.49 28.26 2.53
N PRO A 53 -52.72 27.94 2.99
CA PRO A 53 -53.30 26.60 2.87
C PRO A 53 -53.72 26.33 1.41
N TRP A 54 -53.29 25.19 0.90
CA TRP A 54 -53.80 24.63 -0.35
C TRP A 54 -55.30 24.31 -0.22
N GLN A 55 -56.13 25.07 -0.91
CA GLN A 55 -57.55 24.83 -1.09
C GLN A 55 -57.81 23.92 -2.30
N GLY A 56 -58.34 22.74 -1.96
CA GLY A 56 -59.27 21.85 -2.65
C GLY A 56 -59.68 22.00 -4.12
N SER A 57 -59.75 20.84 -4.76
CA SER A 57 -60.82 20.39 -5.68
C SER A 57 -60.53 18.91 -5.99
N GLY A 58 -61.39 17.89 -5.85
CA GLY A 58 -62.83 17.71 -5.67
C GLY A 58 -63.12 16.17 -5.68
N PRO A 59 -64.39 15.70 -5.70
CA PRO A 59 -64.85 14.62 -4.80
C PRO A 59 -65.20 13.26 -5.45
N GLY A 60 -65.37 12.22 -4.60
CA GLY A 60 -66.25 11.05 -4.86
C GLY A 60 -65.62 9.67 -4.56
N GLN A 61 -65.82 9.09 -3.36
CA GLN A 61 -66.83 8.03 -3.04
C GLN A 61 -66.27 6.58 -3.20
N PRO A 62 -66.82 5.53 -2.55
CA PRO A 62 -66.18 4.89 -1.39
C PRO A 62 -65.78 3.40 -1.57
N TRP A 63 -65.13 2.89 -0.52
CA TRP A 63 -64.62 1.53 -0.28
C TRP A 63 -65.62 0.37 -0.47
N VAL A 64 -65.16 -0.70 -1.14
CA VAL A 64 -65.44 -2.14 -0.88
C VAL A 64 -64.24 -2.91 -1.52
N GLY A 65 -63.37 -3.65 -0.84
CA GLY A 65 -63.58 -4.92 -0.12
C GLY A 65 -63.33 -6.14 -1.02
N ALA A 66 -62.35 -7.01 -0.65
CA ALA A 66 -62.15 -8.42 -1.03
C ALA A 66 -60.96 -8.82 -1.96
N PRO A 67 -60.43 -10.06 -1.86
CA PRO A 67 -59.02 -10.40 -2.02
C PRO A 67 -58.65 -10.94 -3.42
N LEU A 68 -57.42 -10.71 -3.87
CA LEU A 68 -56.90 -11.25 -5.13
C LEU A 68 -56.57 -12.75 -4.99
N ARG A 69 -57.44 -13.57 -5.60
CA ARG A 69 -57.15 -14.95 -6.02
C ARG A 69 -56.18 -14.94 -7.21
N ALA A 70 -55.29 -15.92 -7.21
CA ALA A 70 -54.44 -16.27 -8.34
C ALA A 70 -55.27 -16.68 -9.56
N THR A 71 -54.98 -16.08 -10.71
CA THR A 71 -55.49 -16.51 -12.02
C THR A 71 -54.33 -16.85 -12.94
N THR A 72 -54.30 -18.12 -13.35
CA THR A 72 -53.53 -18.68 -14.46
C THR A 72 -53.95 -18.05 -15.80
N PRO A 73 -53.02 -17.89 -16.77
CA PRO A 73 -53.36 -17.41 -18.11
C PRO A 73 -53.95 -18.52 -19.03
N PRO A 74 -54.77 -18.13 -20.03
CA PRO A 74 -55.53 -19.05 -20.89
C PRO A 74 -54.71 -19.70 -22.03
N PRO A 75 -55.20 -20.80 -22.64
CA PRO A 75 -54.49 -21.55 -23.68
C PRO A 75 -54.68 -20.94 -25.08
N TYR A 76 -53.61 -20.92 -25.87
CA TYR A 76 -53.64 -20.57 -27.30
C TYR A 76 -53.85 -21.83 -28.17
N PRO A 77 -54.56 -21.71 -29.32
CA PRO A 77 -54.86 -22.82 -30.22
C PRO A 77 -53.71 -23.11 -31.19
N GLY A 78 -53.57 -24.39 -31.55
CA GLY A 78 -52.48 -24.92 -32.36
C GLY A 78 -52.59 -24.69 -33.87
N PHE A 79 -51.43 -24.68 -34.53
CA PHE A 79 -51.23 -24.81 -35.98
C PHE A 79 -49.92 -25.62 -36.25
N PRO A 80 -49.77 -26.23 -37.44
CA PRO A 80 -49.08 -27.49 -37.65
C PRO A 80 -47.56 -27.39 -37.83
N ALA A 81 -46.90 -28.54 -37.59
CA ALA A 81 -45.46 -28.74 -37.63
C ALA A 81 -44.84 -28.53 -39.02
N GLN A 82 -43.77 -27.73 -39.07
CA GLN A 82 -42.83 -27.65 -40.19
C GLN A 82 -41.55 -28.47 -39.90
N PRO A 83 -40.91 -29.04 -40.94
CA PRO A 83 -39.70 -29.88 -40.80
C PRO A 83 -38.44 -29.07 -40.46
N PRO A 84 -37.41 -29.70 -39.87
CA PRO A 84 -36.24 -29.02 -39.32
C PRO A 84 -35.30 -28.46 -40.40
N PRO A 85 -34.78 -27.23 -40.27
CA PRO A 85 -33.73 -26.71 -41.14
C PRO A 85 -32.33 -27.16 -40.68
N HIS A 86 -31.48 -27.45 -41.67
CA HIS A 86 -30.07 -27.83 -41.54
C HIS A 86 -29.16 -26.75 -40.92
N PRO A 87 -28.00 -27.12 -40.34
CA PRO A 87 -27.10 -26.19 -39.65
C PRO A 87 -26.34 -25.29 -40.65
N GLY A 88 -26.60 -23.98 -40.57
CA GLY A 88 -25.88 -22.94 -41.31
C GLY A 88 -24.64 -22.46 -40.58
N PHE A 89 -23.56 -22.23 -41.33
CA PHE A 89 -22.30 -21.62 -40.89
C PHE A 89 -22.48 -20.15 -40.47
N PRO A 90 -21.68 -19.64 -39.50
CA PRO A 90 -21.71 -18.22 -39.14
C PRO A 90 -21.06 -17.33 -40.21
N PRO A 91 -21.54 -16.09 -40.39
CA PRO A 91 -20.98 -15.14 -41.36
C PRO A 91 -19.59 -14.62 -40.91
N PRO A 92 -18.73 -14.21 -41.87
CA PRO A 92 -17.39 -13.69 -41.58
C PRO A 92 -17.45 -12.31 -40.91
N PRO A 93 -16.50 -12.00 -40.01
CA PRO A 93 -16.43 -10.70 -39.35
C PRO A 93 -16.03 -9.57 -40.30
N PRO A 94 -16.50 -8.33 -40.07
CA PRO A 94 -16.22 -7.19 -40.93
C PRO A 94 -14.74 -6.75 -40.87
N PRO A 95 -14.20 -6.17 -41.97
CA PRO A 95 -12.80 -5.78 -42.05
C PRO A 95 -12.47 -4.59 -41.14
N ARG A 96 -11.42 -4.75 -40.32
CA ARG A 96 -10.86 -3.68 -39.48
C ARG A 96 -10.11 -2.67 -40.34
N ARG A 97 -10.51 -1.40 -40.27
CA ARG A 97 -9.76 -0.25 -40.83
C ARG A 97 -8.49 -0.01 -40.00
N SER A 98 -7.35 0.06 -40.69
CA SER A 98 -6.03 0.38 -40.12
C SER A 98 -5.86 1.89 -39.98
N HIS A 99 -5.55 2.35 -38.76
CA HIS A 99 -5.06 3.71 -38.51
C HIS A 99 -3.53 3.65 -38.32
N THR A 100 -2.81 3.58 -39.45
CA THR A 100 -1.35 3.68 -39.51
C THR A 100 -1.00 5.05 -40.09
N ALA A 101 -1.01 6.10 -39.26
CA ALA A 101 -0.33 7.37 -39.53
C ALA A 101 -0.56 8.37 -38.37
N LEU A 102 -0.02 8.12 -37.17
CA LEU A 102 0.21 9.18 -36.17
C LEU A 102 1.13 8.76 -35.01
N PHE A 103 2.34 8.26 -35.26
CA PHE A 103 3.34 8.08 -34.19
C PHE A 103 4.75 8.40 -34.70
N VAL A 104 5.09 9.69 -34.72
CA VAL A 104 6.47 10.20 -34.95
C VAL A 104 6.97 11.08 -33.79
N GLY A 105 6.22 11.23 -32.69
CA GLY A 105 6.53 12.26 -31.68
C GLY A 105 7.18 11.86 -30.35
N LEU A 106 7.36 10.57 -30.02
CA LEU A 106 7.54 10.15 -28.61
C LEU A 106 8.73 9.20 -28.35
N GLY A 107 9.85 9.39 -29.04
CA GLY A 107 11.05 8.54 -28.89
C GLY A 107 12.35 9.27 -28.50
N GLY A 108 12.33 10.58 -28.23
CA GLY A 108 13.55 11.38 -28.12
C GLY A 108 14.31 11.29 -26.79
N GLY A 109 13.61 11.31 -25.65
CA GLY A 109 14.26 11.48 -24.34
C GLY A 109 15.02 10.26 -23.82
N ALA A 110 14.39 9.09 -23.85
CA ALA A 110 15.01 7.85 -23.37
C ALA A 110 16.14 7.37 -24.30
N PHE A 111 16.04 7.66 -25.60
CA PHE A 111 17.08 7.30 -26.58
C PHE A 111 18.32 8.20 -26.43
N ALA A 112 18.15 9.49 -26.11
CA ALA A 112 19.30 10.37 -25.87
C ALA A 112 20.09 9.99 -24.61
N LEU A 113 19.42 9.67 -23.49
CA LEU A 113 20.10 9.25 -22.26
C LEU A 113 20.76 7.86 -22.41
N LEU A 114 20.08 6.90 -23.03
CA LEU A 114 20.66 5.58 -23.33
C LEU A 114 21.83 5.67 -24.33
N LEU A 115 21.79 6.60 -25.28
CA LEU A 115 22.88 6.80 -26.24
C LEU A 115 24.09 7.48 -25.57
N VAL A 116 23.87 8.38 -24.59
CA VAL A 116 24.95 8.93 -23.75
C VAL A 116 25.55 7.85 -22.82
N CYS A 117 24.74 7.03 -22.17
CA CYS A 117 25.22 5.94 -21.30
C CYS A 117 25.88 4.80 -22.09
N ALA A 118 25.37 4.46 -23.28
CA ALA A 118 25.97 3.46 -24.17
C ALA A 118 27.28 3.96 -24.79
N LEU A 119 27.37 5.25 -25.16
CA LEU A 119 28.63 5.85 -25.59
C LEU A 119 29.65 5.88 -24.46
N LEU A 120 29.27 6.25 -23.22
CA LEU A 120 30.16 6.23 -22.05
C LEU A 120 30.60 4.82 -21.64
N GLY A 121 29.71 3.83 -21.72
CA GLY A 121 30.03 2.43 -21.39
C GLY A 121 30.93 1.75 -22.42
N VAL A 122 30.77 2.08 -23.71
CA VAL A 122 31.71 1.64 -24.77
C VAL A 122 33.06 2.35 -24.62
N PHE A 123 33.07 3.62 -24.20
CA PHE A 123 34.29 4.37 -23.98
C PHE A 123 35.13 3.83 -22.80
N LEU A 124 34.50 3.42 -21.69
CA LEU A 124 35.24 2.97 -20.50
C LEU A 124 35.82 1.54 -20.59
N VAL A 125 35.29 0.69 -21.49
CA VAL A 125 35.74 -0.71 -21.60
C VAL A 125 36.70 -0.92 -22.79
N HIS A 126 36.77 0.01 -23.75
CA HIS A 126 37.73 -0.06 -24.87
C HIS A 126 39.07 0.67 -24.66
N THR A 127 39.28 1.42 -23.58
CA THR A 127 40.50 2.21 -23.36
C THR A 127 41.55 1.53 -22.46
N VAL A 128 41.86 0.26 -22.73
CA VAL A 128 43.13 -0.37 -22.27
C VAL A 128 44.14 -0.45 -23.44
N GLY A 129 43.85 0.24 -24.55
CA GLY A 129 44.85 0.60 -25.56
C GLY A 129 45.24 2.07 -25.40
N ASP A 130 46.54 2.35 -25.42
CA ASP A 130 47.16 3.68 -25.39
C ASP A 130 46.71 4.57 -26.57
N GLU A 131 45.46 5.03 -26.61
CA GLU A 131 45.03 6.10 -27.50
C GLU A 131 45.15 7.45 -26.76
N PRO A 132 46.12 8.31 -27.15
CA PRO A 132 46.13 9.69 -26.71
C PRO A 132 44.95 10.41 -27.38
N ASP A 133 44.32 11.34 -26.65
CA ASP A 133 43.28 12.26 -27.13
C ASP A 133 41.81 11.89 -26.87
N THR A 134 41.50 11.23 -25.75
CA THR A 134 40.15 11.38 -25.18
C THR A 134 40.04 12.75 -24.52
N PRO A 135 39.16 13.67 -24.98
CA PRO A 135 38.97 14.94 -24.30
C PRO A 135 38.49 14.70 -22.86
N PRO A 136 39.01 15.44 -21.86
CA PRO A 136 38.58 15.27 -20.48
C PRO A 136 37.07 15.48 -20.36
N LEU A 137 36.41 14.64 -19.57
CA LEU A 137 34.98 14.77 -19.29
C LEU A 137 34.70 16.17 -18.72
N ASP A 138 33.62 16.80 -19.17
CA ASP A 138 33.18 18.10 -18.63
C ASP A 138 33.08 18.00 -17.09
N PRO A 139 33.75 18.90 -16.33
CA PRO A 139 33.72 18.87 -14.86
C PRO A 139 32.32 18.92 -14.24
N HIS A 140 31.33 19.50 -14.93
CA HIS A 140 29.94 19.48 -14.50
C HIS A 140 29.36 18.07 -14.59
N VAL A 141 29.54 17.40 -15.73
CA VAL A 141 29.07 16.02 -15.95
C VAL A 141 29.76 15.06 -14.98
N ALA A 142 31.06 15.23 -14.75
CA ALA A 142 31.80 14.45 -13.76
C ALA A 142 31.19 14.56 -12.35
N ARG A 143 30.79 15.77 -11.93
CA ARG A 143 30.12 16.01 -10.64
C ARG A 143 28.72 15.38 -10.58
N GLN A 144 27.95 15.44 -11.66
CA GLN A 144 26.62 14.80 -11.73
C GLN A 144 26.72 13.27 -11.67
N VAL A 145 27.70 12.68 -12.36
CA VAL A 145 27.97 11.23 -12.30
C VAL A 145 28.40 10.81 -10.89
N ALA A 146 29.26 11.59 -10.22
CA ALA A 146 29.63 11.35 -8.83
C ALA A 146 28.41 11.40 -7.90
N ALA A 147 27.54 12.40 -8.06
CA ALA A 147 26.29 12.52 -7.30
C ALA A 147 25.34 11.33 -7.53
N ALA A 148 25.22 10.87 -8.79
CA ALA A 148 24.44 9.68 -9.13
C ALA A 148 24.99 8.42 -8.45
N ASN A 149 26.31 8.25 -8.41
CA ASN A 149 26.94 7.12 -7.71
C ASN A 149 26.72 7.20 -6.19
N ASP A 150 26.82 8.38 -5.59
CA ASP A 150 26.56 8.60 -4.17
C ASP A 150 25.08 8.29 -3.81
N LEU A 151 24.13 8.68 -4.68
CA LEU A 151 22.72 8.35 -4.54
C LEU A 151 22.46 6.85 -4.69
N ALA A 152 23.09 6.18 -5.66
CA ALA A 152 22.97 4.73 -5.85
C ALA A 152 23.51 3.96 -4.62
N ALA A 153 24.64 4.40 -4.06
CA ALA A 153 25.18 3.83 -2.82
C ALA A 153 24.23 4.05 -1.63
N ALA A 154 23.64 5.26 -1.54
CA ALA A 154 22.63 5.55 -0.53
C ALA A 154 21.37 4.69 -0.72
N ALA A 155 20.92 4.44 -1.95
CA ALA A 155 19.78 3.59 -2.28
C ALA A 155 19.98 2.14 -1.81
N VAL A 156 21.17 1.57 -2.04
CA VAL A 156 21.53 0.23 -1.52
C VAL A 156 21.44 0.22 0.00
N THR A 157 21.91 1.28 0.65
CA THR A 157 21.92 1.32 2.11
C THR A 157 20.53 1.56 2.71
N VAL A 158 19.67 2.34 2.06
CA VAL A 158 18.27 2.58 2.46
C VAL A 158 17.41 1.33 2.19
N SER A 159 17.54 0.66 1.05
CA SER A 159 16.77 -0.57 0.76
C SER A 159 17.09 -1.72 1.73
N GLY A 160 18.31 -1.73 2.29
CA GLY A 160 18.73 -2.70 3.30
C GLY A 160 18.21 -2.44 4.71
N VAL A 161 17.56 -1.30 5.00
CA VAL A 161 17.08 -1.05 6.37
C VAL A 161 15.77 -1.78 6.66
N PRO A 162 15.69 -2.54 7.75
CA PRO A 162 14.48 -3.29 8.11
C PRO A 162 13.36 -2.40 8.66
N GLY A 163 13.71 -1.19 9.11
CA GLY A 163 12.78 -0.16 9.52
C GLY A 163 13.48 1.20 9.62
N ALA A 164 12.70 2.26 9.46
CA ALA A 164 13.15 3.64 9.52
C ALA A 164 12.22 4.47 10.40
N ARG A 165 12.74 5.60 10.89
CA ARG A 165 12.00 6.66 11.53
C ARG A 165 12.05 7.90 10.63
N TYR A 166 10.90 8.52 10.44
CA TYR A 166 10.75 9.79 9.75
C TYR A 166 10.27 10.85 10.72
N THR A 167 10.95 11.99 10.76
CA THR A 167 10.49 13.16 11.52
C THR A 167 10.54 14.40 10.66
N GLY A 168 9.53 15.25 10.75
CA GLY A 168 9.49 16.47 9.96
C GLY A 168 8.07 16.93 9.72
N TRP A 169 7.79 17.40 8.51
CA TRP A 169 6.51 17.96 8.16
C TRP A 169 6.23 17.86 6.67
N PHE A 170 4.96 17.94 6.31
CA PHE A 170 4.50 18.03 4.92
C PHE A 170 3.24 18.90 4.86
N THR A 171 2.90 19.37 3.66
CA THR A 171 1.67 20.10 3.39
C THR A 171 0.58 19.11 2.95
N GLY A 172 -0.56 19.09 3.63
CA GLY A 172 -1.70 18.26 3.23
C GLY A 172 -2.57 18.93 2.17
N ASP A 173 -3.55 18.22 1.60
CA ASP A 173 -4.44 18.70 0.52
C ASP A 173 -5.18 20.03 0.83
N GLY A 174 -5.33 20.38 2.11
CA GLY A 174 -5.93 21.64 2.54
C GLY A 174 -4.96 22.83 2.58
N GLY A 175 -3.69 22.64 2.22
CA GLY A 175 -2.61 23.62 2.42
C GLY A 175 -2.08 23.68 3.86
N ASP A 176 -2.64 22.87 4.77
CA ASP A 176 -2.24 22.85 6.17
C ASP A 176 -0.91 22.11 6.35
N ARG A 177 -0.02 22.68 7.17
CA ARG A 177 1.23 22.04 7.57
C ARG A 177 0.97 20.96 8.61
N ILE A 178 1.32 19.73 8.29
CA ILE A 178 1.19 18.55 9.14
C ILE A 178 2.56 18.15 9.65
N THR A 179 2.74 18.12 10.98
CA THR A 179 3.97 17.60 11.59
C THR A 179 3.89 16.09 11.70
N LEU A 180 4.97 15.38 11.40
CA LEU A 180 5.04 13.92 11.34
C LEU A 180 6.17 13.37 12.23
N ASP A 181 5.85 12.35 13.01
CA ASP A 181 6.81 11.42 13.64
C ASP A 181 6.33 9.98 13.37
N ALA A 182 6.97 9.31 12.42
CA ALA A 182 6.57 7.98 11.95
C ALA A 182 7.69 6.97 12.10
N GLN A 183 7.32 5.75 12.46
CA GLN A 183 8.16 4.57 12.31
C GLN A 183 7.56 3.70 11.22
N VAL A 184 8.40 3.21 10.31
CA VAL A 184 7.97 2.52 9.08
C VAL A 184 8.83 1.29 8.87
N THR A 185 8.22 0.15 8.59
CA THR A 185 8.96 -1.08 8.25
C THR A 185 9.44 -1.04 6.80
N THR A 186 10.34 -1.94 6.42
CA THR A 186 10.83 -2.02 5.03
C THR A 186 9.70 -2.22 4.00
N GLU A 187 8.61 -2.91 4.39
CA GLU A 187 7.43 -3.16 3.55
C GLU A 187 6.33 -2.08 3.68
N GLY A 188 6.55 -1.04 4.48
CA GLY A 188 5.63 0.11 4.58
C GLY A 188 4.63 0.06 5.75
N SER A 189 4.65 -0.97 6.60
CA SER A 189 3.81 -0.94 7.82
C SER A 189 4.24 0.22 8.70
N THR A 190 3.31 1.12 9.01
CA THR A 190 3.62 2.44 9.58
C THR A 190 2.87 2.68 10.87
N LEU A 191 3.54 3.20 11.89
CA LEU A 191 2.91 3.85 13.04
C LEU A 191 3.37 5.30 13.09
N ALA A 192 2.43 6.22 12.94
CA ALA A 192 2.72 7.64 12.90
C ALA A 192 1.96 8.40 13.99
N ARG A 193 2.59 9.46 14.50
CA ARG A 193 1.94 10.54 15.24
C ARG A 193 1.96 11.76 14.35
N LEU A 194 0.80 12.36 14.16
CA LEU A 194 0.66 13.56 13.36
C LEU A 194 0.08 14.69 14.20
N ASP A 195 0.48 15.92 13.90
CA ASP A 195 -0.18 17.13 14.38
C ASP A 195 -0.85 17.81 13.19
N VAL A 196 -2.18 17.79 13.18
CA VAL A 196 -3.01 18.35 12.10
C VAL A 196 -3.87 19.45 12.73
N ASN A 197 -3.64 20.70 12.35
CA ASN A 197 -4.39 21.85 12.88
C ASN A 197 -4.41 21.93 14.41
N GLY A 198 -3.26 21.66 15.05
CA GLY A 198 -3.08 21.63 16.49
C GLY A 198 -3.71 20.42 17.19
N GLN A 199 -4.24 19.46 16.42
CA GLN A 199 -4.79 18.22 16.94
C GLN A 199 -3.80 17.09 16.75
N ARG A 200 -3.35 16.52 17.87
CA ARG A 200 -2.51 15.32 17.86
C ARG A 200 -3.35 14.08 17.55
N ILE A 201 -2.96 13.37 16.49
CA ILE A 201 -3.59 12.12 16.05
C ILE A 201 -2.56 11.00 15.97
N GLN A 202 -3.03 9.76 15.95
CA GLN A 202 -2.23 8.58 15.66
C GLN A 202 -2.73 7.95 14.37
N ALA A 203 -1.83 7.55 13.49
CA ALA A 203 -2.12 6.75 12.31
C ALA A 203 -1.39 5.41 12.39
N LEU A 204 -2.07 4.36 11.97
CA LEU A 204 -1.53 3.02 11.80
C LEU A 204 -1.83 2.60 10.36
N ASP A 205 -0.78 2.38 9.58
CA ASP A 205 -0.87 1.79 8.25
C ASP A 205 -0.35 0.36 8.28
N THR A 206 -1.11 -0.57 7.70
CA THR A 206 -0.72 -1.97 7.63
C THR A 206 -0.31 -2.40 6.21
N GLY A 207 0.00 -1.46 5.33
CA GLY A 207 0.30 -1.66 3.91
C GLY A 207 -0.92 -1.93 3.02
N GLU A 208 -2.07 -2.22 3.63
CA GLU A 208 -3.35 -2.40 2.93
C GLU A 208 -4.40 -1.36 3.33
N ARG A 209 -4.26 -0.79 4.53
CA ARG A 209 -5.30 0.01 5.19
C ARG A 209 -4.67 0.99 6.15
N THR A 210 -5.20 2.21 6.13
CA THR A 210 -4.86 3.26 7.06
C THR A 210 -5.95 3.41 8.12
N PHE A 211 -5.54 3.38 9.39
CA PHE A 211 -6.40 3.60 10.54
C PHE A 211 -5.95 4.83 11.30
N VAL A 212 -6.89 5.69 11.67
CA VAL A 212 -6.62 6.91 12.42
C VAL A 212 -7.34 6.86 13.76
N ARG A 213 -6.63 7.23 14.83
CA ARG A 213 -7.19 7.45 16.16
C ARG A 213 -6.98 8.90 16.53
N ALA A 214 -8.09 9.61 16.71
CA ALA A 214 -8.09 11.05 16.97
C ALA A 214 -9.22 11.43 17.93
N ALA A 215 -9.10 12.60 18.56
CA ALA A 215 -10.16 13.14 19.41
C ALA A 215 -11.40 13.55 18.60
N ALA A 216 -12.55 13.68 19.27
CA ALA A 216 -13.80 14.13 18.66
C ALA A 216 -13.69 15.50 17.93
N ALA A 217 -12.80 16.38 18.38
CA ALA A 217 -12.59 17.70 17.76
C ALA A 217 -12.05 17.57 16.33
N TYR A 218 -11.06 16.69 16.12
CA TYR A 218 -10.50 16.38 14.80
C TYR A 218 -11.59 15.90 13.82
N TRP A 219 -12.37 14.89 14.22
CA TRP A 219 -13.43 14.34 13.38
C TRP A 219 -14.51 15.36 13.03
N ARG A 220 -14.84 16.28 13.96
CA ARG A 220 -15.76 17.38 13.66
C ARG A 220 -15.19 18.35 12.63
N GLY A 221 -13.89 18.65 12.71
CA GLY A 221 -13.19 19.45 11.71
C GLY A 221 -13.23 18.82 10.31
N MET A 222 -13.18 17.49 10.25
CA MET A 222 -13.35 16.70 9.01
C MET A 222 -14.81 16.59 8.53
N GLY A 223 -15.76 17.31 9.14
CA GLY A 223 -17.16 17.29 8.75
C GLY A 223 -17.94 16.03 9.18
N VAL A 224 -17.39 15.20 10.07
CA VAL A 224 -18.11 14.03 10.59
C VAL A 224 -19.32 14.51 11.40
N ARG A 225 -20.47 13.86 11.19
CA ARG A 225 -21.72 14.21 11.87
C ARG A 225 -21.62 14.08 13.39
N ALA A 226 -22.26 15.01 14.11
CA ALA A 226 -22.19 15.10 15.56
C ALA A 226 -22.60 13.82 16.31
N ASP A 227 -23.53 13.03 15.76
CA ASP A 227 -23.98 11.77 16.33
C ASP A 227 -22.95 10.63 16.22
N VAL A 228 -22.02 10.72 15.26
CA VAL A 228 -20.98 9.71 15.00
C VAL A 228 -19.63 10.13 15.62
N VAL A 229 -19.36 11.43 15.73
CA VAL A 229 -18.10 11.99 16.26
C VAL A 229 -17.70 11.41 17.63
N LYS A 230 -18.67 11.14 18.50
CA LYS A 230 -18.39 10.56 19.83
C LYS A 230 -17.83 9.14 19.75
N GLU A 231 -18.29 8.35 18.77
CA GLU A 231 -17.81 6.98 18.56
C GLU A 231 -16.42 7.00 17.92
N TYR A 232 -16.22 7.80 16.87
CA TYR A 232 -14.93 7.96 16.19
C TYR A 232 -13.86 8.48 17.14
N GLY A 233 -14.22 9.39 18.05
CA GLY A 233 -13.31 9.93 19.07
C GLY A 233 -12.77 8.91 20.08
N ARG A 234 -13.28 7.67 20.10
CA ARG A 234 -12.94 6.63 21.08
C ARG A 234 -12.26 5.41 20.46
N GLN A 235 -12.23 5.31 19.14
CA GLN A 235 -11.86 4.09 18.42
C GLN A 235 -10.86 4.41 17.31
N TRP A 236 -10.21 3.37 16.81
CA TRP A 236 -9.52 3.43 15.52
C TRP A 236 -10.56 3.53 14.41
N VAL A 237 -10.35 4.43 13.47
CA VAL A 237 -11.24 4.65 12.32
C VAL A 237 -10.44 4.35 11.06
N GLN A 238 -10.86 3.37 10.27
CA GLN A 238 -10.30 3.15 8.95
C GLN A 238 -10.71 4.32 8.06
N VAL A 239 -9.72 4.90 7.39
CA VAL A 239 -9.86 6.03 6.46
C VAL A 239 -9.37 5.61 5.06
N ALA A 240 -9.46 6.51 4.08
CA ALA A 240 -8.83 6.28 2.79
C ALA A 240 -7.31 6.20 2.94
N ASP A 241 -6.65 5.48 2.03
CA ASP A 241 -5.18 5.42 1.94
C ASP A 241 -4.58 6.82 1.71
N ASP A 242 -5.26 7.65 0.92
CA ASP A 242 -4.89 9.04 0.65
C ASP A 242 -5.48 10.07 1.63
N HIS A 243 -5.88 9.65 2.84
CA HIS A 243 -6.51 10.56 3.83
C HIS A 243 -5.64 11.77 4.22
N PHE A 244 -4.32 11.69 4.04
CA PHE A 244 -3.37 12.77 4.28
C PHE A 244 -2.81 13.40 2.99
N GLY A 245 -3.42 13.15 1.83
CA GLY A 245 -2.94 13.55 0.50
C GLY A 245 -1.99 12.53 -0.15
N PHE A 246 -1.55 11.52 0.60
CA PHE A 246 -0.73 10.41 0.12
C PHE A 246 -0.89 9.17 1.02
N ASP A 247 -0.51 8.01 0.49
CA ASP A 247 -0.45 6.74 1.21
C ASP A 247 0.79 6.71 2.11
N LEU A 248 0.59 6.75 3.44
CA LEU A 248 1.67 6.77 4.42
C LEU A 248 2.60 5.56 4.28
N GLY A 249 2.04 4.37 4.11
CA GLY A 249 2.81 3.14 4.12
C GLY A 249 3.64 2.97 2.84
N ASP A 250 3.01 3.18 1.69
CA ASP A 250 3.67 3.07 0.40
C ASP A 250 4.71 4.18 0.18
N SER A 251 4.41 5.41 0.61
CA SER A 251 5.28 6.57 0.36
C SER A 251 6.48 6.62 1.30
N LEU A 252 6.31 6.22 2.56
CA LEU A 252 7.39 6.30 3.56
C LEU A 252 8.19 4.99 3.68
N ALA A 253 7.83 3.93 2.94
CA ALA A 253 8.60 2.70 2.93
C ALA A 253 10.06 2.97 2.51
N PRO A 254 11.07 2.51 3.26
CA PRO A 254 12.48 2.64 2.86
C PRO A 254 12.76 2.06 1.47
N SER A 255 12.09 0.97 1.10
CA SER A 255 12.19 0.40 -0.25
C SER A 255 11.76 1.38 -1.35
N THR A 256 10.66 2.11 -1.14
CA THR A 256 10.19 3.15 -2.07
C THR A 256 11.17 4.33 -2.15
N LEU A 257 11.73 4.77 -1.01
CA LEU A 257 12.78 5.80 -1.02
C LEU A 257 14.03 5.34 -1.79
N ALA A 258 14.44 4.09 -1.62
CA ALA A 258 15.57 3.53 -2.36
C ALA A 258 15.33 3.51 -3.89
N GLU A 259 14.11 3.21 -4.35
CA GLU A 259 13.77 3.29 -5.78
C GLU A 259 13.94 4.72 -6.32
N VAL A 260 13.47 5.73 -5.58
CA VAL A 260 13.65 7.14 -5.97
C VAL A 260 15.14 7.52 -6.02
N LEU A 261 15.93 7.10 -5.03
CA LEU A 261 17.37 7.35 -5.00
C LEU A 261 18.12 6.65 -6.14
N ALA A 262 17.62 5.51 -6.62
CA ALA A 262 18.17 4.80 -7.77
C ALA A 262 17.87 5.50 -9.12
N GLY A 263 17.10 6.59 -9.10
CA GLY A 263 16.70 7.34 -10.30
C GLY A 263 15.46 6.76 -11.00
N ASP A 264 14.69 5.89 -10.34
CA ASP A 264 13.48 5.35 -10.94
C ASP A 264 12.46 6.48 -11.17
N GLY A 265 12.13 6.73 -12.44
CA GLY A 265 11.10 7.69 -12.84
C GLY A 265 11.57 9.13 -13.04
N THR A 266 12.88 9.39 -13.01
CA THR A 266 13.51 10.66 -13.42
C THR A 266 14.27 10.51 -14.73
N THR A 267 14.22 11.52 -15.60
CA THR A 267 15.00 11.56 -16.86
C THR A 267 16.27 12.39 -16.73
N ASP A 268 16.31 13.25 -15.72
CA ASP A 268 17.35 14.25 -15.55
C ASP A 268 18.44 13.69 -14.64
N LEU A 269 19.69 14.04 -14.95
CA LEU A 269 20.82 13.68 -14.11
C LEU A 269 20.75 14.45 -12.78
N PRO A 270 21.09 13.81 -11.66
CA PRO A 270 21.11 14.47 -10.36
C PRO A 270 22.10 15.65 -10.37
N VAL A 271 21.69 16.76 -9.78
CA VAL A 271 22.49 17.99 -9.72
C VAL A 271 23.06 18.14 -8.30
N PRO A 272 24.38 18.03 -8.11
CA PRO A 272 24.98 18.24 -6.79
C PRO A 272 24.94 19.73 -6.42
N GLY A 273 24.36 20.01 -5.26
CA GLY A 273 24.33 21.32 -4.60
C GLY A 273 25.54 21.58 -3.71
N PRO A 274 25.45 22.49 -2.74
CA PRO A 274 26.50 22.72 -1.75
C PRO A 274 26.59 21.56 -0.74
N THR A 275 27.75 21.41 -0.11
CA THR A 275 27.88 20.63 1.13
C THR A 275 27.39 21.48 2.31
N THR A 276 26.65 20.87 3.23
CA THR A 276 26.15 21.50 4.45
C THR A 276 26.27 20.53 5.64
N THR A 277 25.77 20.93 6.80
CA THR A 277 25.76 20.11 8.02
C THR A 277 24.34 20.02 8.57
N ILE A 278 23.86 18.81 8.86
CA ILE A 278 22.59 18.55 9.53
C ILE A 278 22.88 17.82 10.82
N ASP A 279 22.51 18.41 11.96
CA ASP A 279 22.74 17.85 13.30
C ASP A 279 24.21 17.44 13.55
N GLY A 280 25.15 18.24 13.02
CA GLY A 280 26.59 17.98 13.11
C GLY A 280 27.14 16.99 12.07
N VAL A 281 26.30 16.40 11.22
CA VAL A 281 26.69 15.45 10.17
C VAL A 281 26.90 16.18 8.83
N PRO A 282 28.09 16.11 8.22
CA PRO A 282 28.33 16.72 6.90
C PRO A 282 27.58 15.95 5.81
N VAL A 283 26.80 16.68 5.00
CA VAL A 283 25.96 16.15 3.94
C VAL A 283 26.15 16.92 2.64
N GLN A 284 26.12 16.20 1.52
CA GLN A 284 26.01 16.73 0.18
C GLN A 284 24.52 16.87 -0.18
N VAL A 285 24.11 18.08 -0.58
CA VAL A 285 22.77 18.29 -1.15
C VAL A 285 22.78 17.80 -2.61
N VAL A 286 21.79 17.02 -3.00
CA VAL A 286 21.63 16.54 -4.38
C VAL A 286 20.19 16.77 -4.81
N ASP A 287 19.99 17.57 -5.86
CA ASP A 287 18.67 17.75 -6.48
C ASP A 287 18.40 16.61 -7.47
N VAL A 288 17.26 15.95 -7.32
CA VAL A 288 16.80 14.85 -8.18
C VAL A 288 15.41 15.20 -8.71
N GLY A 289 15.38 16.07 -9.70
CA GLY A 289 14.13 16.49 -10.34
C GLY A 289 13.22 17.26 -9.38
N GLY A 290 13.79 18.18 -8.57
CA GLY A 290 13.04 18.99 -7.61
C GLY A 290 12.95 18.41 -6.20
N LEU A 291 13.45 17.19 -6.00
CA LEU A 291 13.67 16.60 -4.67
C LEU A 291 15.08 16.91 -4.19
N GLU A 292 15.21 17.55 -3.04
CA GLU A 292 16.50 17.74 -2.38
C GLU A 292 16.79 16.54 -1.46
N ILE A 293 17.79 15.75 -1.84
CA ILE A 293 18.28 14.62 -1.05
C ILE A 293 19.57 15.04 -0.35
N HIS A 294 19.62 14.89 0.98
CA HIS A 294 20.81 15.14 1.77
C HIS A 294 21.52 13.82 2.10
N VAL A 295 22.66 13.57 1.44
CA VAL A 295 23.45 12.33 1.58
C VAL A 295 24.75 12.61 2.33
N THR A 296 25.18 11.75 3.25
CA THR A 296 26.46 11.91 3.97
C THR A 296 27.65 12.03 3.01
N THR A 297 28.59 12.92 3.31
CA THR A 297 29.82 13.08 2.50
C THR A 297 30.85 11.98 2.71
N THR A 298 30.68 11.15 3.74
CA THR A 298 31.56 10.04 4.08
C THR A 298 30.85 8.71 3.92
N GLU A 299 31.62 7.68 3.57
CA GLU A 299 31.12 6.29 3.58
C GLU A 299 30.79 5.82 5.00
N PRO A 300 29.75 4.97 5.18
CA PRO A 300 28.78 4.56 4.16
C PRO A 300 27.88 5.73 3.74
N ARG A 301 27.55 5.88 2.44
CA ARG A 301 26.58 6.89 1.98
C ARG A 301 25.19 6.64 2.59
N GLN A 302 24.69 7.61 3.35
CA GLN A 302 23.38 7.53 4.00
C GLN A 302 22.53 8.76 3.69
N VAL A 303 21.23 8.55 3.45
CA VAL A 303 20.27 9.65 3.44
C VAL A 303 20.02 10.12 4.88
N VAL A 304 20.08 11.43 5.09
CA VAL A 304 19.81 12.08 6.38
C VAL A 304 18.48 12.86 6.32
N ARG A 305 18.16 13.45 5.17
CA ARG A 305 16.93 14.23 4.96
C ARG A 305 16.51 14.18 3.49
N VAL A 306 15.21 14.25 3.27
CA VAL A 306 14.55 14.41 1.96
C VAL A 306 13.63 15.60 2.06
N ALA A 307 13.69 16.52 1.10
CA ALA A 307 12.81 17.69 1.04
C ALA A 307 12.35 17.96 -0.39
N ALA A 308 11.23 18.68 -0.53
CA ALA A 308 10.78 19.25 -1.79
C ALA A 308 10.38 20.71 -1.55
N ARG A 309 10.71 21.61 -2.49
CA ARG A 309 10.27 23.00 -2.45
C ARG A 309 9.01 23.20 -3.29
N ALA A 310 8.13 24.08 -2.80
CA ALA A 310 7.11 24.72 -3.63
C ALA A 310 7.80 25.33 -4.87
N ASP A 311 7.19 25.22 -6.05
CA ASP A 311 7.66 25.71 -7.36
C ASP A 311 8.65 24.85 -8.17
N THR A 312 9.47 23.99 -7.53
CA THR A 312 10.46 23.16 -8.27
C THR A 312 10.20 21.67 -8.20
N GLY A 313 9.22 21.24 -7.40
CA GLY A 313 8.89 19.83 -7.24
C GLY A 313 8.56 19.15 -8.58
N PRO A 314 8.91 17.87 -8.75
CA PRO A 314 8.58 17.17 -9.98
C PRO A 314 7.06 17.16 -10.14
N GLN A 315 6.59 17.54 -11.34
CA GLN A 315 5.19 17.36 -11.71
C GLN A 315 4.90 15.86 -11.77
N VAL A 316 4.35 15.34 -10.68
CA VAL A 316 4.07 13.92 -10.53
C VAL A 316 2.63 13.61 -10.88
N THR A 317 2.42 13.17 -12.12
CA THR A 317 1.17 12.54 -12.54
C THR A 317 1.29 11.03 -12.32
N GLY A 318 0.68 10.53 -11.24
CA GLY A 318 0.52 9.08 -11.07
C GLY A 318 0.21 8.69 -9.64
N THR A 319 -1.03 8.27 -9.39
CA THR A 319 -1.31 7.37 -8.28
C THR A 319 -1.14 5.93 -8.74
N ARG A 320 -0.65 5.09 -7.83
CA ARG A 320 -0.63 3.62 -7.92
C ARG A 320 -1.95 2.98 -8.39
N ASN A 321 -3.06 3.71 -8.29
CA ASN A 321 -4.40 3.25 -8.63
C ASN A 321 -4.89 3.65 -10.03
N ASP A 322 -4.11 4.42 -10.82
CA ASP A 322 -4.33 4.40 -12.26
C ASP A 322 -3.50 3.25 -12.84
N HIS A 323 -4.15 2.10 -13.04
CA HIS A 323 -3.56 0.87 -13.57
C HIS A 323 -2.87 1.03 -14.94
N ARG A 324 -2.81 2.25 -15.50
CA ARG A 324 -2.17 2.58 -16.76
C ARG A 324 -0.85 3.35 -16.63
N SER A 325 -0.46 3.82 -15.45
CA SER A 325 0.82 4.53 -15.27
C SER A 325 1.62 3.92 -14.12
N GLY A 326 2.39 2.88 -14.42
CA GLY A 326 3.25 2.17 -13.46
C GLY A 326 4.43 2.99 -12.93
N ARG A 327 4.15 4.05 -12.17
CA ARG A 327 5.17 4.79 -11.42
C ARG A 327 4.76 4.85 -9.96
N VAL A 328 5.55 4.22 -9.10
CA VAL A 328 5.55 4.48 -7.66
C VAL A 328 6.30 5.79 -7.49
N ARG A 329 5.69 6.78 -6.84
CA ARG A 329 6.33 8.06 -6.58
C ARG A 329 6.02 8.46 -5.14
N LEU A 330 7.07 8.72 -4.38
CA LEU A 330 7.02 9.66 -3.26
C LEU A 330 6.49 10.97 -3.84
N ILE A 331 5.41 11.51 -3.30
CA ILE A 331 4.80 12.85 -3.54
C ILE A 331 3.29 12.71 -3.77
N THR A 332 2.57 13.60 -3.09
CA THR A 332 1.13 13.84 -3.02
C THR A 332 0.41 13.75 -4.37
N ARG A 333 -0.80 13.20 -4.33
CA ARG A 333 -1.67 13.09 -5.51
C ARG A 333 -2.11 14.48 -5.93
N GLY A 334 -1.49 14.99 -7.00
CA GLY A 334 -1.95 16.22 -7.66
C GLY A 334 -1.43 17.48 -7.00
N THR A 335 -0.10 17.55 -6.82
CA THR A 335 0.57 18.77 -6.38
C THR A 335 0.05 19.96 -7.16
N GLN A 336 -0.72 20.81 -6.46
CA GLN A 336 -0.66 22.22 -6.78
C GLN A 336 0.81 22.63 -6.61
N ALA A 337 1.25 23.70 -7.29
CA ALA A 337 2.65 24.13 -7.28
C ALA A 337 3.21 24.42 -5.87
N ASP A 338 2.37 24.37 -4.83
CA ASP A 338 2.62 24.84 -3.48
C ASP A 338 2.91 23.72 -2.45
N ASP A 339 2.95 22.44 -2.86
CA ASP A 339 3.20 21.32 -1.94
C ASP A 339 4.68 21.25 -1.50
N GLU A 340 4.96 21.64 -0.26
CA GLU A 340 6.29 21.55 0.36
C GLU A 340 6.34 20.44 1.42
N PHE A 341 7.49 19.76 1.53
CA PHE A 341 7.75 18.84 2.65
C PHE A 341 9.23 18.79 3.02
N GLU A 342 9.49 18.37 4.25
CA GLU A 342 10.83 18.12 4.76
C GLU A 342 10.78 16.97 5.77
N LEU A 343 11.48 15.87 5.48
CA LEU A 343 11.51 14.66 6.29
C LEU A 343 12.95 14.25 6.59
N ASN A 344 13.31 14.23 7.87
CA ASN A 344 14.54 13.60 8.34
C ASN A 344 14.37 12.09 8.34
N PHE A 345 15.40 11.39 7.89
CA PHE A 345 15.46 9.93 7.82
C PHE A 345 16.42 9.40 8.89
N GLY A 346 15.91 8.57 9.79
CA GLY A 346 16.70 7.84 10.77
C GLY A 346 16.53 6.34 10.59
N ARG A 347 17.61 5.58 10.65
CA ARG A 347 17.53 4.10 10.65
C ARG A 347 17.13 3.63 12.05
N LEU A 348 16.22 2.66 12.13
CA LEU A 348 15.98 1.98 13.40
C LEU A 348 17.12 0.99 13.66
N THR A 349 17.63 0.99 14.88
CA THR A 349 18.57 -0.05 15.32
C THR A 349 17.92 -1.43 15.29
N PRO A 350 18.71 -2.50 15.38
CA PRO A 350 18.18 -3.85 15.47
C PRO A 350 17.11 -4.04 16.54
N GLU A 351 17.37 -3.52 17.74
CA GLU A 351 16.53 -3.60 18.92
C GLU A 351 15.29 -2.71 18.78
N GLU A 352 15.45 -1.48 18.28
CA GLU A 352 14.33 -0.57 18.00
C GLU A 352 13.37 -1.16 16.97
N THR A 353 13.89 -1.84 15.96
CA THR A 353 13.05 -2.52 14.97
C THR A 353 12.21 -3.61 15.63
N GLU A 354 12.80 -4.46 16.48
CA GLU A 354 12.04 -5.53 17.16
C GLU A 354 10.99 -4.97 18.13
N GLU A 355 11.32 -3.91 18.86
CA GLU A 355 10.34 -3.18 19.69
C GLU A 355 9.22 -2.57 18.85
N PHE A 356 9.56 -2.01 17.69
CA PHE A 356 8.59 -1.46 16.76
C PHE A 356 7.63 -2.54 16.24
N PHE A 357 8.11 -3.71 15.81
CA PHE A 357 7.24 -4.83 15.40
C PHE A 357 6.33 -5.33 16.54
N ARG A 358 6.85 -5.40 17.77
CA ARG A 358 6.02 -5.73 18.95
C ARG A 358 4.93 -4.69 19.18
N THR A 359 5.28 -3.41 19.06
CA THR A 359 4.34 -2.29 19.18
C THR A 359 3.27 -2.35 18.10
N LEU A 360 3.66 -2.53 16.83
CA LEU A 360 2.72 -2.69 15.70
C LEU A 360 1.75 -3.85 15.94
N THR A 361 2.27 -5.02 16.34
CA THR A 361 1.45 -6.20 16.63
C THR A 361 0.43 -5.91 17.73
N ALA A 362 0.84 -5.23 18.81
CA ALA A 362 -0.06 -4.82 19.88
C ALA A 362 -1.12 -3.83 19.38
N ARG A 363 -0.75 -2.86 18.53
CA ARG A 363 -1.69 -1.89 17.94
C ARG A 363 -2.69 -2.54 16.98
N VAL A 364 -2.27 -3.52 16.19
CA VAL A 364 -3.17 -4.32 15.35
C VAL A 364 -4.26 -5.02 16.18
N GLN A 365 -3.93 -5.51 17.39
CA GLN A 365 -4.95 -6.09 18.27
C GLN A 365 -5.99 -5.07 18.78
N GLU A 366 -5.64 -3.78 18.87
CA GLU A 366 -6.59 -2.72 19.22
C GLU A 366 -7.64 -2.48 18.12
N LEU A 367 -7.37 -2.92 16.88
CA LEU A 367 -8.28 -2.75 15.74
C LEU A 367 -9.55 -3.61 15.84
N ARG A 368 -9.67 -4.52 16.81
CA ARG A 368 -10.90 -5.33 17.05
C ARG A 368 -12.21 -4.55 17.10
N ASN A 369 -12.14 -3.29 17.48
CA ASN A 369 -13.28 -2.40 17.57
C ASN A 369 -13.22 -1.27 16.55
N ALA A 370 -12.30 -1.32 15.58
CA ALA A 370 -12.13 -0.28 14.59
C ALA A 370 -13.38 -0.13 13.71
N VAL A 371 -13.63 1.10 13.28
CA VAL A 371 -14.82 1.46 12.50
C VAL A 371 -14.44 1.92 11.12
N ASP A 372 -15.28 1.63 10.14
CA ASP A 372 -15.02 2.01 8.75
C ASP A 372 -15.71 3.36 8.44
N SER A 373 -14.93 4.38 8.10
CA SER A 373 -15.47 5.69 7.70
C SER A 373 -15.98 5.74 6.26
N GLN A 374 -15.60 4.78 5.43
CA GLN A 374 -15.98 4.71 4.02
C GLN A 374 -17.30 3.98 3.80
N VAL A 375 -17.90 3.45 4.87
CA VAL A 375 -19.18 2.76 4.86
C VAL A 375 -20.23 3.62 5.57
N SER A 376 -21.26 4.00 4.84
CA SER A 376 -22.46 4.62 5.41
C SER A 376 -23.59 3.61 5.47
N PHE A 377 -24.40 3.64 6.53
CA PHE A 377 -25.64 2.87 6.60
C PHE A 377 -26.84 3.77 6.40
N THR A 378 -27.79 3.26 5.64
CA THR A 378 -29.13 3.81 5.55
C THR A 378 -30.11 2.82 6.16
N LEU A 379 -30.88 3.31 7.13
CA LEU A 379 -32.06 2.61 7.62
C LEU A 379 -33.18 2.83 6.59
N ASN A 380 -33.22 1.99 5.55
CA ASN A 380 -34.27 2.01 4.55
C ASN A 380 -35.60 1.55 5.18
N GLY A 381 -36.35 2.48 5.77
CA GLY A 381 -37.74 2.27 6.20
C GLY A 381 -37.91 1.45 7.48
N ALA A 382 -38.00 2.16 8.62
CA ALA A 382 -38.57 1.79 9.92
C ALA A 382 -38.26 0.41 10.53
N ILE A 383 -37.74 0.43 11.76
CA ILE A 383 -37.78 -0.72 12.67
C ILE A 383 -39.24 -1.19 12.79
N THR A 384 -39.54 -2.43 12.40
CA THR A 384 -40.90 -2.98 12.51
C THR A 384 -41.07 -3.72 13.83
N LEU A 385 -42.11 -3.38 14.58
CA LEU A 385 -42.46 -4.04 15.83
C LEU A 385 -43.54 -5.07 15.56
N SER A 386 -43.16 -6.34 15.40
CA SER A 386 -44.12 -7.44 15.22
C SER A 386 -43.50 -8.83 15.45
N PRO A 387 -44.18 -9.74 16.18
CA PRO A 387 -45.43 -9.52 16.92
C PRO A 387 -45.17 -8.82 18.25
N CYS A 388 -46.18 -8.09 18.76
CA CYS A 388 -46.15 -7.47 20.09
C CYS A 388 -47.39 -7.88 20.88
N THR A 389 -47.16 -8.37 22.09
CA THR A 389 -48.15 -8.97 22.98
C THR A 389 -47.97 -8.42 24.38
N VAL A 390 -48.83 -8.82 25.32
CA VAL A 390 -48.67 -8.51 26.75
C VAL A 390 -47.42 -9.12 27.40
N ASN A 391 -46.78 -10.09 26.72
CA ASN A 391 -45.63 -10.85 27.22
C ASN A 391 -44.31 -10.50 26.51
N GLY A 392 -44.34 -9.62 25.51
CA GLY A 392 -43.15 -9.24 24.77
C GLY A 392 -43.43 -8.73 23.37
N CYS A 393 -42.40 -8.17 22.75
CA CYS A 393 -42.45 -7.55 21.43
C CYS A 393 -41.15 -7.80 20.67
N ARG A 394 -41.25 -8.08 19.37
CA ARG A 394 -40.09 -8.29 18.49
C ARG A 394 -39.88 -7.06 17.61
N ALA A 395 -38.68 -6.50 17.66
CA ALA A 395 -38.21 -5.50 16.70
C ALA A 395 -37.45 -6.19 15.56
N ASN A 396 -37.85 -5.97 14.32
CA ASN A 396 -37.10 -6.37 13.13
C ASN A 396 -36.48 -5.11 12.50
N VAL A 397 -35.16 -5.13 12.32
CA VAL A 397 -34.36 -4.00 11.86
C VAL A 397 -33.76 -4.38 10.52
N THR A 398 -34.15 -3.69 9.46
CA THR A 398 -33.56 -3.82 8.13
C THR A 398 -32.60 -2.66 7.87
N LEU A 399 -31.38 -2.99 7.49
CA LEU A 399 -30.30 -2.05 7.24
C LEU A 399 -29.76 -2.28 5.83
N SER A 400 -29.50 -1.20 5.11
CA SER A 400 -28.67 -1.21 3.91
C SER A 400 -27.39 -0.45 4.16
N ASN A 401 -26.32 -0.84 3.48
CA ASN A 401 -25.08 -0.08 3.48
C ASN A 401 -24.88 0.59 2.11
N ARG A 402 -24.07 1.63 2.09
CA ARG A 402 -23.47 2.20 0.88
C ARG A 402 -22.00 2.39 1.15
N VAL A 403 -21.17 1.79 0.31
CA VAL A 403 -19.71 1.93 0.35
C VAL A 403 -19.31 2.98 -0.66
N THR A 404 -18.67 4.07 -0.21
CA THR A 404 -18.23 5.18 -1.09
C THR A 404 -16.73 5.16 -1.36
N SER A 405 -16.03 4.11 -0.93
CA SER A 405 -14.60 4.01 -1.12
C SER A 405 -14.24 3.95 -2.60
N THR A 406 -13.29 4.80 -3.00
CA THR A 406 -12.54 4.72 -4.25
C THR A 406 -11.34 3.78 -4.13
N SER A 407 -11.08 3.25 -2.93
CA SER A 407 -9.95 2.36 -2.68
C SER A 407 -10.17 1.01 -3.38
N PRO A 408 -9.26 0.59 -4.28
CA PRO A 408 -9.35 -0.74 -4.90
C PRO A 408 -9.16 -1.89 -3.90
N TYR A 409 -8.68 -1.58 -2.67
CA TYR A 409 -8.50 -2.52 -1.57
C TYR A 409 -9.81 -2.91 -0.88
N LEU A 410 -10.78 -1.99 -0.86
CA LEU A 410 -12.18 -2.32 -0.68
C LEU A 410 -12.75 -2.69 -2.04
N SER A 411 -12.27 -3.80 -2.61
CA SER A 411 -13.02 -4.46 -3.67
C SER A 411 -14.46 -4.58 -3.17
N VAL A 412 -15.42 -4.13 -3.98
CA VAL A 412 -16.88 -4.15 -3.73
C VAL A 412 -17.43 -5.56 -3.44
N ASP A 413 -16.55 -6.55 -3.32
CA ASP A 413 -16.83 -7.93 -2.99
C ASP A 413 -16.59 -8.26 -1.52
N ARG A 414 -15.78 -7.49 -0.77
CA ARG A 414 -15.57 -7.76 0.67
C ARG A 414 -16.84 -7.44 1.47
N PRO A 415 -17.34 -8.37 2.31
CA PRO A 415 -18.55 -8.09 3.06
C PRO A 415 -18.36 -7.00 4.11
N VAL A 416 -19.33 -6.09 4.19
CA VAL A 416 -19.47 -5.10 5.26
C VAL A 416 -19.96 -5.81 6.53
N THR A 417 -19.22 -5.65 7.62
CA THR A 417 -19.62 -6.17 8.93
C THR A 417 -20.27 -5.06 9.75
N ALA A 418 -21.58 -5.17 10.00
CA ALA A 418 -22.33 -4.24 10.83
C ALA A 418 -22.49 -4.78 12.26
N SER A 419 -22.17 -3.95 13.26
CA SER A 419 -22.55 -4.16 14.66
C SER A 419 -23.80 -3.35 14.95
N ILE A 420 -24.91 -4.03 15.21
CA ILE A 420 -26.25 -3.47 15.32
C ILE A 420 -26.70 -3.59 16.77
N THR A 421 -26.93 -2.46 17.43
CA THR A 421 -27.47 -2.40 18.79
C THR A 421 -28.90 -1.90 18.74
N THR A 422 -29.84 -2.73 19.18
CA THR A 422 -31.27 -2.39 19.28
C THR A 422 -31.65 -2.26 20.74
N SER A 423 -32.06 -1.06 21.18
CA SER A 423 -32.63 -0.81 22.51
C SER A 423 -34.15 -0.73 22.41
N MET A 424 -34.84 -1.35 23.37
CA MET A 424 -36.30 -1.36 23.46
C MET A 424 -36.76 -0.86 24.81
N THR A 425 -37.80 -0.04 24.83
CA THR A 425 -38.43 0.50 26.04
C THR A 425 -39.93 0.20 26.05
N LEU A 426 -40.50 0.01 27.24
CA LEU A 426 -41.93 -0.07 27.53
C LEU A 426 -42.29 1.10 28.44
N ASP A 427 -43.14 2.01 27.97
CA ASP A 427 -43.53 3.23 28.68
C ASP A 427 -42.31 4.05 29.18
N GLY A 428 -41.28 4.14 28.33
CA GLY A 428 -40.02 4.82 28.62
C GLY A 428 -39.03 4.04 29.49
N ARG A 429 -39.41 2.89 30.06
CA ARG A 429 -38.50 2.03 30.84
C ARG A 429 -37.78 1.03 29.94
N PRO A 430 -36.46 0.84 30.06
CA PRO A 430 -35.72 -0.14 29.25
C PRO A 430 -36.20 -1.56 29.55
N VAL A 431 -36.51 -2.33 28.50
CA VAL A 431 -36.97 -3.74 28.59
C VAL A 431 -36.07 -4.72 27.86
N ALA A 432 -35.30 -4.28 26.86
CA ALA A 432 -34.28 -5.11 26.23
C ALA A 432 -33.22 -4.27 25.52
N THR A 433 -32.01 -4.83 25.42
CA THR A 433 -30.95 -4.35 24.54
C THR A 433 -30.32 -5.56 23.87
N CYS A 434 -30.35 -5.63 22.53
CA CYS A 434 -29.73 -6.69 21.76
C CYS A 434 -28.57 -6.12 20.95
N THR A 435 -27.41 -6.78 20.97
CA THR A 435 -26.29 -6.47 20.06
C THR A 435 -26.08 -7.66 19.13
N THR A 436 -26.15 -7.43 17.83
CA THR A 436 -25.94 -8.47 16.81
C THR A 436 -24.90 -8.01 15.80
N THR A 437 -24.02 -8.91 15.40
CA THR A 437 -23.06 -8.67 14.32
C THR A 437 -23.52 -9.40 13.07
N LYS A 438 -23.61 -8.71 11.94
CA LYS A 438 -24.02 -9.27 10.66
C LYS A 438 -23.09 -8.83 9.55
N SER A 439 -22.76 -9.78 8.68
CA SER A 439 -22.03 -9.56 7.44
C SER A 439 -23.02 -9.38 6.29
N MET A 440 -22.78 -8.43 5.40
CA MET A 440 -23.60 -8.15 4.23
C MET A 440 -22.74 -7.74 3.05
N ARG A 441 -23.21 -7.96 1.82
CA ARG A 441 -22.50 -7.50 0.61
C ARG A 441 -22.39 -5.96 0.61
N PRO A 442 -21.34 -5.38 0.01
CA PRO A 442 -21.29 -3.94 -0.28
C PRO A 442 -22.52 -3.52 -1.07
N ASN A 443 -23.09 -2.39 -0.69
CA ASN A 443 -24.36 -1.88 -1.25
C ASN A 443 -25.56 -2.83 -1.08
N GLY A 444 -25.43 -3.84 -0.20
CA GLY A 444 -26.48 -4.80 0.13
C GLY A 444 -27.27 -4.43 1.38
N SER A 445 -28.21 -5.29 1.74
CA SER A 445 -29.04 -5.15 2.94
C SER A 445 -29.07 -6.42 3.79
N VAL A 446 -29.31 -6.25 5.10
CA VAL A 446 -29.55 -7.36 6.04
C VAL A 446 -30.69 -7.02 6.99
N THR A 447 -31.42 -8.05 7.43
CA THR A 447 -32.43 -7.92 8.49
C THR A 447 -31.95 -8.65 9.75
N THR A 448 -32.06 -8.00 10.90
CA THR A 448 -31.84 -8.59 12.23
C THR A 448 -33.10 -8.46 13.08
N SER A 449 -33.20 -9.23 14.17
CA SER A 449 -34.32 -9.11 15.10
C SER A 449 -33.86 -9.07 16.56
N CYS A 450 -34.56 -8.28 17.37
CA CYS A 450 -34.39 -8.19 18.82
C CYS A 450 -35.74 -8.48 19.49
N PHE A 451 -35.78 -9.30 20.52
CA PHE A 451 -37.01 -9.63 21.24
C PHE A 451 -36.94 -9.13 22.67
N ALA A 452 -37.89 -8.27 23.05
CA ALA A 452 -38.07 -7.82 24.42
C ALA A 452 -39.11 -8.69 25.12
N ARG A 453 -38.73 -9.27 26.26
CA ARG A 453 -39.67 -9.93 27.19
C ARG A 453 -40.08 -8.92 28.25
N TYR A 454 -41.38 -8.77 28.47
CA TYR A 454 -41.93 -7.95 29.54
C TYR A 454 -43.28 -8.56 29.96
N ARG A 455 -43.84 -8.11 31.08
CA ARG A 455 -45.17 -8.54 31.52
C ARG A 455 -46.01 -7.32 31.83
N ILE A 456 -47.12 -7.16 31.12
CA ILE A 456 -48.13 -6.16 31.44
C ILE A 456 -49.18 -6.84 32.33
N PRO A 457 -49.31 -6.46 33.62
CA PRO A 457 -50.32 -7.04 34.50
C PRO A 457 -51.74 -6.79 33.96
N PRO A 458 -52.67 -7.74 34.14
CA PRO A 458 -54.08 -7.48 33.85
C PRO A 458 -54.56 -6.26 34.63
N SER A 459 -55.20 -5.32 33.94
CA SER A 459 -55.80 -4.14 34.56
C SER A 459 -57.30 -4.14 34.26
N ARG A 460 -58.12 -3.85 35.27
CA ARG A 460 -59.56 -3.65 35.09
C ARG A 460 -59.86 -2.46 34.17
N ASN A 461 -58.92 -1.51 34.08
CA ASN A 461 -58.97 -0.37 33.18
C ASN A 461 -57.87 -0.56 32.12
N PRO A 462 -58.22 -0.98 30.88
CA PRO A 462 -57.24 -1.14 29.81
C PRO A 462 -56.43 0.14 29.61
N LYS A 463 -55.10 0.03 29.65
CA LYS A 463 -54.19 1.13 29.33
C LYS A 463 -53.45 0.78 28.04
N VAL A 464 -53.26 1.77 27.19
CA VAL A 464 -52.35 1.65 26.05
C VAL A 464 -50.94 1.74 26.57
N HIS A 465 -50.16 0.69 26.35
CA HIS A 465 -48.73 0.67 26.65
C HIS A 465 -47.94 0.94 25.37
N THR A 466 -46.90 1.76 25.45
CA THR A 466 -46.09 2.14 24.29
C THR A 466 -44.76 1.39 24.33
N VAL A 467 -44.52 0.57 23.31
CA VAL A 467 -43.19 -0.02 23.06
C VAL A 467 -42.45 0.83 22.04
N ARG A 468 -41.23 1.26 22.36
CA ARG A 468 -40.36 1.98 21.44
C ARG A 468 -39.07 1.20 21.24
N ALA A 469 -38.68 1.02 19.98
CA ALA A 469 -37.36 0.49 19.63
C ALA A 469 -36.52 1.56 18.95
N GLN A 470 -35.22 1.55 19.23
CA GLN A 470 -34.21 2.37 18.58
C GLN A 470 -33.07 1.45 18.17
N ALA A 471 -32.50 1.66 16.99
CA ALA A 471 -31.35 0.91 16.52
C ALA A 471 -30.22 1.89 16.20
N SER A 472 -29.02 1.57 16.65
CA SER A 472 -27.78 2.18 16.19
C SER A 472 -26.95 1.12 15.46
N THR A 473 -26.15 1.55 14.50
CA THR A 473 -25.32 0.64 13.71
C THR A 473 -23.98 1.29 13.43
N VAL A 474 -22.92 0.48 13.54
CA VAL A 474 -21.55 0.88 13.25
C VAL A 474 -20.92 -0.14 12.30
N ALA A 475 -20.23 0.34 11.28
CA ALA A 475 -19.46 -0.51 10.37
C ALA A 475 -18.17 -0.88 11.08
N ARG A 476 -17.88 -2.17 11.18
CA ARG A 476 -16.57 -2.65 11.62
C ARG A 476 -15.64 -2.62 10.44
N ALA A 477 -14.51 -1.95 10.60
CA ALA A 477 -13.46 -1.91 9.60
C ALA A 477 -12.81 -3.29 9.40
N VAL A 478 -12.52 -3.98 10.50
CA VAL A 478 -11.87 -5.30 10.48
C VAL A 478 -12.69 -6.32 11.27
N VAL A 479 -12.62 -7.57 10.83
CA VAL A 479 -13.09 -8.72 11.61
C VAL A 479 -11.90 -9.42 12.29
N GLN A 480 -12.19 -10.32 13.25
CA GLN A 480 -11.15 -11.05 13.98
C GLN A 480 -10.18 -11.82 13.05
N ALA A 481 -10.68 -12.32 11.92
CA ALA A 481 -9.86 -13.00 10.92
C ALA A 481 -8.86 -12.05 10.26
N ASP A 482 -9.26 -10.81 9.95
CA ASP A 482 -8.36 -9.80 9.39
C ASP A 482 -7.24 -9.44 10.38
N ILE A 483 -7.59 -9.26 11.66
CA ILE A 483 -6.60 -8.95 12.71
C ILE A 483 -5.56 -10.05 12.83
N LYS A 484 -6.00 -11.31 12.74
CA LYS A 484 -5.08 -12.45 12.72
C LYS A 484 -4.19 -12.42 11.47
N ALA A 485 -4.77 -12.18 10.29
CA ALA A 485 -4.01 -12.11 9.04
C ALA A 485 -2.94 -11.01 9.11
N LEU A 486 -3.31 -9.79 9.51
CA LEU A 486 -2.40 -8.66 9.70
C LEU A 486 -1.27 -8.98 10.70
N ALA A 487 -1.59 -9.62 11.83
CA ALA A 487 -0.58 -10.03 12.80
C ALA A 487 0.37 -11.12 12.24
N ASP A 488 -0.17 -12.07 11.48
CA ASP A 488 0.62 -13.12 10.84
C ASP A 488 1.53 -12.54 9.73
N ASP A 489 1.08 -11.51 9.00
CA ASP A 489 1.87 -10.77 8.00
C ASP A 489 3.06 -10.04 8.64
N LEU A 490 2.81 -9.28 9.71
CA LEU A 490 3.87 -8.61 10.47
C LEU A 490 4.89 -9.61 11.03
N ALA A 491 4.43 -10.77 11.51
CA ALA A 491 5.32 -11.82 12.00
C ALA A 491 6.20 -12.39 10.87
N ARG A 492 5.64 -12.59 9.67
CA ARG A 492 6.40 -13.03 8.49
C ARG A 492 7.44 -11.99 8.07
N GLU A 493 7.08 -10.72 8.07
CA GLU A 493 7.99 -9.62 7.76
C GLU A 493 9.17 -9.56 8.74
N LEU A 494 8.90 -9.66 10.05
CA LEU A 494 9.96 -9.70 11.06
C LEU A 494 10.94 -10.87 10.83
N ILE A 495 10.43 -12.05 10.45
CA ILE A 495 11.27 -13.22 10.12
C ILE A 495 12.14 -12.93 8.90
N ARG A 496 11.58 -12.31 7.84
CA ARG A 496 12.36 -11.89 6.65
C ARG A 496 13.48 -10.91 7.04
N ASN A 497 13.15 -9.90 7.84
CA ASN A 497 14.11 -8.90 8.30
C ASN A 497 15.24 -9.49 9.14
N ARG A 498 14.94 -10.46 10.01
CA ARG A 498 15.97 -11.20 10.77
C ARG A 498 16.88 -12.02 9.86
N ARG A 499 16.36 -12.61 8.79
CA ARG A 499 17.17 -13.35 7.81
C ARG A 499 18.10 -12.44 7.03
N LEU A 500 17.65 -11.26 6.63
CA LEU A 500 18.48 -10.27 5.94
C LEU A 500 19.69 -9.85 6.80
N ARG A 501 19.49 -9.66 8.12
CA ARG A 501 20.57 -9.35 9.07
C ARG A 501 21.58 -10.48 9.27
N ALA A 502 21.13 -11.73 9.21
CA ALA A 502 21.99 -12.88 9.45
C ALA A 502 23.01 -13.13 8.33
N THR A 503 22.89 -12.43 7.20
CA THR A 503 23.86 -12.51 6.10
C THR A 503 25.09 -11.68 6.50
N PRO A 504 26.25 -12.30 6.80
CA PRO A 504 27.42 -11.56 7.21
C PRO A 504 27.80 -10.60 6.09
N THR A 505 27.93 -9.31 6.40
CA THR A 505 28.58 -8.37 5.46
C THR A 505 29.96 -8.96 5.16
N PRO A 506 30.29 -9.26 3.88
CA PRO A 506 31.61 -9.75 3.55
C PRO A 506 32.62 -8.76 4.11
N ALA A 507 33.50 -9.24 4.99
CA ALA A 507 34.53 -8.39 5.58
C ALA A 507 35.25 -7.68 4.43
N PRO A 508 35.42 -6.34 4.50
CA PRO A 508 36.14 -5.62 3.47
C PRO A 508 37.47 -6.32 3.28
N ALA A 509 37.83 -6.62 2.03
CA ALA A 509 39.01 -7.38 1.67
C ALA A 509 40.26 -6.65 2.19
N GLY A 510 40.61 -6.90 3.46
CA GLY A 510 41.81 -6.42 4.09
C GLY A 510 42.97 -7.08 3.38
N THR A 511 43.87 -6.24 2.87
CA THR A 511 45.16 -6.59 2.27
C THR A 511 45.79 -7.76 3.02
N ALA A 512 45.85 -8.92 2.38
CA ALA A 512 46.31 -10.16 2.99
C ALA A 512 47.75 -10.02 3.50
N PRO A 513 48.04 -10.26 4.79
CA PRO A 513 49.36 -10.65 5.20
C PRO A 513 49.55 -12.13 4.85
N ASN A 514 50.66 -12.43 4.18
CA ASN A 514 51.10 -13.77 3.79
C ASN A 514 50.90 -14.82 4.90
N ALA A 515 50.14 -15.89 4.63
CA ALA A 515 50.16 -17.12 5.44
C ALA A 515 49.44 -18.30 4.75
N PRO A 516 49.77 -19.56 5.12
CA PRO A 516 50.01 -20.65 4.18
C PRO A 516 48.83 -21.60 3.95
N THR A 517 49.01 -22.38 2.89
CA THR A 517 48.24 -23.51 2.39
C THR A 517 47.65 -24.41 3.49
N ALA A 518 46.35 -24.30 3.73
CA ALA A 518 45.58 -25.31 4.46
C ALA A 518 44.26 -25.59 3.74
N THR A 519 44.14 -26.82 3.25
CA THR A 519 42.96 -27.44 2.64
C THR A 519 41.82 -27.56 3.66
N ALA A 520 40.88 -26.63 3.65
CA ALA A 520 39.58 -26.78 4.28
C ALA A 520 38.46 -26.55 3.25
N ARG A 521 37.54 -27.51 3.16
CA ARG A 521 36.43 -27.58 2.20
C ARG A 521 35.30 -26.64 2.67
N PRO A 522 34.88 -25.64 1.89
CA PRO A 522 33.83 -24.71 2.33
C PRO A 522 32.42 -25.32 2.20
N GLN A 523 31.60 -25.14 3.24
CA GLN A 523 30.16 -25.40 3.21
C GLN A 523 29.44 -24.21 2.54
N ALA A 524 28.70 -24.49 1.47
CA ALA A 524 27.97 -23.50 0.68
C ALA A 524 26.66 -23.06 1.39
N THR A 525 26.52 -21.76 1.65
CA THR A 525 25.26 -21.11 2.00
C THR A 525 24.38 -20.93 0.76
N ARG A 526 23.12 -21.36 0.87
CA ARG A 526 22.13 -21.45 -0.22
C ARG A 526 21.46 -20.11 -0.50
N SER A 527 22.03 -19.34 -1.41
CA SER A 527 21.26 -18.46 -2.33
C SER A 527 21.81 -18.78 -3.71
N ALA A 528 21.19 -19.78 -4.33
CA ALA A 528 21.79 -20.49 -5.45
C ALA A 528 21.53 -19.76 -6.77
N MET A 529 22.42 -18.83 -7.12
CA MET A 529 22.77 -18.67 -8.52
C MET A 529 23.38 -19.99 -8.99
N VAL A 530 22.78 -20.61 -10.00
CA VAL A 530 23.34 -21.80 -10.62
C VAL A 530 24.36 -21.35 -11.66
N PHE A 531 25.62 -21.16 -11.24
CA PHE A 531 26.75 -21.07 -12.14
C PHE A 531 27.62 -22.32 -12.01
N PRO A 532 28.01 -22.95 -13.14
CA PRO A 532 29.06 -23.98 -13.13
C PRO A 532 30.45 -23.45 -12.75
N THR A 533 30.61 -22.13 -12.57
CA THR A 533 31.87 -21.47 -12.20
C THR A 533 31.67 -20.50 -11.04
N ALA A 534 32.68 -20.35 -10.18
CA ALA A 534 32.58 -19.67 -8.87
C ALA A 534 32.42 -18.13 -8.93
N THR A 535 32.28 -17.54 -10.11
CA THR A 535 32.25 -16.09 -10.31
C THR A 535 30.96 -15.72 -11.02
N SER A 536 30.12 -14.90 -10.36
CA SER A 536 28.91 -14.37 -11.01
C SER A 536 29.33 -13.50 -12.19
N PRO A 537 28.79 -13.71 -13.41
CA PRO A 537 29.08 -12.85 -14.54
C PRO A 537 28.61 -11.43 -14.20
N SER A 538 29.47 -10.45 -14.42
CA SER A 538 29.10 -9.04 -14.30
C SER A 538 28.06 -8.72 -15.36
N LEU A 539 26.89 -8.26 -14.93
CA LEU A 539 25.87 -7.72 -15.83
C LEU A 539 26.27 -6.31 -16.26
N THR A 540 26.05 -6.00 -17.53
CA THR A 540 26.14 -4.60 -17.98
C THR A 540 25.07 -3.75 -17.27
N PRO A 541 25.23 -2.42 -17.17
CA PRO A 541 24.21 -1.56 -16.56
C PRO A 541 22.81 -1.74 -17.17
N ALA A 542 22.73 -1.90 -18.50
CA ALA A 542 21.46 -2.17 -19.20
C ALA A 542 20.85 -3.52 -18.78
N GLN A 543 21.67 -4.55 -18.58
CA GLN A 543 21.20 -5.85 -18.11
C GLN A 543 20.75 -5.80 -16.65
N GLN A 544 21.44 -5.03 -15.79
CA GLN A 544 21.02 -4.80 -14.41
C GLN A 544 19.67 -4.08 -14.35
N GLN A 545 19.48 -3.05 -15.17
CA GLN A 545 18.21 -2.34 -15.28
C GLN A 545 17.08 -3.27 -15.76
N ALA A 546 17.32 -4.05 -16.82
CA ALA A 546 16.34 -5.01 -17.32
C ALA A 546 15.99 -6.07 -16.27
N LYS A 547 16.97 -6.57 -15.52
CA LYS A 547 16.74 -7.50 -14.40
C LYS A 547 15.87 -6.86 -13.32
N ALA A 548 16.24 -5.67 -12.85
CA ALA A 548 15.49 -4.94 -11.82
C ALA A 548 14.04 -4.69 -12.26
N ARG A 549 13.84 -4.32 -13.53
CA ARG A 549 12.52 -4.12 -14.11
C ARG A 549 11.68 -5.40 -14.10
N VAL A 550 12.25 -6.53 -14.52
CA VAL A 550 11.54 -7.83 -14.47
C VAL A 550 11.21 -8.22 -13.03
N GLU A 551 12.10 -7.96 -12.06
CA GLU A 551 11.82 -8.20 -10.63
C GLU A 551 10.65 -7.33 -10.13
N GLN A 552 10.56 -6.06 -10.55
CA GLN A 552 9.41 -5.20 -10.24
C GLN A 552 8.11 -5.75 -10.83
N LEU A 553 8.12 -6.15 -12.11
CA LEU A 553 6.94 -6.72 -12.78
C LEU A 553 6.53 -8.06 -12.15
N ALA A 554 7.48 -8.89 -11.74
CA ALA A 554 7.21 -10.11 -11.00
C ALA A 554 6.53 -9.80 -9.66
N LYS A 555 7.09 -8.91 -8.84
CA LYS A 555 6.47 -8.47 -7.58
C LYS A 555 5.05 -7.93 -7.80
N GLN A 556 4.85 -7.16 -8.87
CA GLN A 556 3.52 -6.69 -9.26
C GLN A 556 2.58 -7.85 -9.57
N ALA A 557 2.99 -8.83 -10.38
CA ALA A 557 2.21 -10.03 -10.68
C ALA A 557 1.85 -10.82 -9.41
N CYS A 558 2.80 -11.01 -8.49
CA CYS A 558 2.54 -11.70 -7.22
C CYS A 558 1.43 -10.99 -6.43
N ARG A 559 1.52 -9.67 -6.30
CA ARG A 559 0.54 -8.85 -5.55
C ARG A 559 -0.83 -8.85 -6.21
N GLU A 560 -0.89 -8.68 -7.53
CA GLU A 560 -2.16 -8.64 -8.26
C GLU A 560 -2.88 -9.98 -8.21
N VAL A 561 -2.15 -11.10 -8.32
CA VAL A 561 -2.75 -12.44 -8.20
C VAL A 561 -3.14 -12.77 -6.77
N ALA A 562 -2.35 -12.35 -5.77
CA ALA A 562 -2.73 -12.51 -4.36
C ALA A 562 -4.05 -11.78 -4.02
N ARG A 563 -4.40 -10.73 -4.75
CA ARG A 563 -5.65 -9.97 -4.59
C ARG A 563 -6.86 -10.59 -5.31
N GLN A 564 -6.64 -11.52 -6.25
CA GLN A 564 -7.75 -12.14 -6.98
C GLN A 564 -8.47 -13.19 -6.12
N PRO A 565 -9.81 -13.18 -6.08
CA PRO A 565 -10.55 -14.21 -5.37
C PRO A 565 -10.38 -15.57 -6.07
N HIS A 566 -10.36 -16.65 -5.29
CA HIS A 566 -10.41 -18.05 -5.75
C HIS A 566 -9.10 -18.74 -6.19
N HIS A 567 -7.91 -18.19 -5.94
CA HIS A 567 -6.69 -18.96 -6.15
C HIS A 567 -6.42 -19.93 -4.99
N THR A 568 -6.22 -21.20 -5.32
CA THR A 568 -5.73 -22.20 -4.37
C THR A 568 -4.20 -22.19 -4.42
N ALA A 569 -3.53 -22.76 -3.40
CA ALA A 569 -2.09 -22.98 -3.44
C ALA A 569 -1.63 -23.72 -4.71
N ALA A 570 -2.49 -24.59 -5.27
CA ALA A 570 -2.20 -25.34 -6.49
C ALA A 570 -2.29 -24.49 -7.78
N THR A 571 -3.11 -23.42 -7.79
CA THR A 571 -3.31 -22.58 -8.98
C THR A 571 -2.56 -21.26 -8.92
N TRP A 572 -2.14 -20.83 -7.73
CA TRP A 572 -1.48 -19.55 -7.50
C TRP A 572 -0.25 -19.37 -8.40
N GLY A 573 0.65 -20.36 -8.44
CA GLY A 573 1.84 -20.28 -9.29
C GLY A 573 1.50 -20.09 -10.77
N THR A 574 0.51 -20.82 -11.29
CA THR A 574 0.09 -20.67 -12.69
C THR A 574 -0.49 -19.28 -12.97
N ALA A 575 -1.29 -18.74 -12.04
CA ALA A 575 -1.87 -17.42 -12.17
C ALA A 575 -0.80 -16.32 -12.13
N VAL A 576 0.20 -16.42 -11.25
CA VAL A 576 1.33 -15.48 -11.16
C VAL A 576 2.15 -15.49 -12.45
N HIS A 577 2.56 -16.66 -12.97
CA HIS A 577 3.32 -16.73 -14.22
C HIS A 577 2.53 -16.15 -15.39
N SER A 578 1.23 -16.46 -15.49
CA SER A 578 0.35 -15.90 -16.52
C SER A 578 0.29 -14.38 -16.43
N ARG A 579 0.15 -13.85 -15.21
CA ARG A 579 0.09 -12.40 -15.00
C ARG A 579 1.42 -11.70 -15.28
N LEU A 580 2.55 -12.32 -14.90
CA LEU A 580 3.87 -11.81 -15.27
C LEU A 580 4.03 -11.78 -16.79
N ALA A 581 3.59 -12.83 -17.49
CA ALA A 581 3.67 -12.88 -18.95
C ALA A 581 2.91 -11.72 -19.61
N GLU A 582 1.70 -11.40 -19.14
CA GLU A 582 0.91 -10.25 -19.61
C GLU A 582 1.63 -8.91 -19.35
N LEU A 583 2.23 -8.74 -18.17
CA LEU A 583 2.97 -7.53 -17.81
C LEU A 583 4.22 -7.35 -18.68
N ILE A 584 4.95 -8.43 -18.96
CA ILE A 584 6.13 -8.41 -19.84
C ILE A 584 5.74 -8.10 -21.28
N GLU A 585 4.65 -8.69 -21.79
CA GLU A 585 4.14 -8.39 -23.14
C GLU A 585 3.71 -6.92 -23.25
N ALA A 586 3.12 -6.36 -22.19
CA ALA A 586 2.72 -4.95 -22.14
C ALA A 586 3.93 -3.98 -22.07
N GLU A 587 5.00 -4.37 -21.38
CA GLU A 587 6.25 -3.59 -21.30
C GLU A 587 6.95 -3.53 -22.68
N GLY A 588 6.97 -4.65 -23.41
CA GLY A 588 7.59 -4.75 -24.73
C GLY A 588 9.12 -4.61 -24.71
N GLY A 589 9.67 -4.11 -25.82
CA GLY A 589 11.11 -3.89 -25.98
C GLY A 589 11.91 -5.19 -26.05
N ASN A 590 12.90 -5.33 -25.16
CA ASN A 590 13.85 -6.46 -25.14
C ASN A 590 13.44 -7.57 -24.16
N LEU A 591 12.19 -7.56 -23.69
CA LEU A 591 11.67 -8.56 -22.74
C LEU A 591 10.69 -9.48 -23.47
N HIS A 592 10.90 -10.79 -23.35
CA HIS A 592 10.03 -11.80 -23.96
C HIS A 592 9.59 -12.78 -22.89
N SER A 593 8.28 -12.95 -22.72
CA SER A 593 7.73 -13.86 -21.72
C SER A 593 7.55 -15.29 -22.26
N GLU A 594 7.61 -16.27 -21.37
CA GLU A 594 7.19 -17.65 -21.62
C GLU A 594 7.86 -18.30 -22.85
N VAL A 595 9.13 -17.95 -23.11
CA VAL A 595 9.86 -18.42 -24.28
C VAL A 595 10.37 -19.84 -24.06
N SER A 596 10.02 -20.74 -24.97
CA SER A 596 10.52 -22.11 -24.96
C SER A 596 11.47 -22.40 -26.11
N TYR A 597 12.54 -23.13 -25.81
CA TYR A 597 13.54 -23.57 -26.79
C TYR A 597 13.50 -25.09 -26.97
N LEU A 598 13.64 -25.53 -28.22
CA LEU A 598 13.84 -26.94 -28.57
C LEU A 598 14.80 -27.03 -29.75
N ARG A 599 15.93 -27.72 -29.57
CA ARG A 599 16.94 -27.97 -30.63
C ARG A 599 17.41 -26.70 -31.34
N GLY A 600 17.65 -25.62 -30.60
CA GLY A 600 18.17 -24.36 -31.10
C GLY A 600 17.15 -23.46 -31.80
N ARG A 601 15.86 -23.73 -31.64
CA ARG A 601 14.76 -22.92 -32.19
C ARG A 601 13.74 -22.61 -31.12
N LEU A 602 12.95 -21.56 -31.34
CA LEU A 602 11.74 -21.31 -30.54
C LEU A 602 10.76 -22.46 -30.76
N ALA A 603 10.25 -23.02 -29.67
CA ALA A 603 9.35 -24.15 -29.67
C ALA A 603 7.94 -23.62 -29.40
N PRO A 604 7.06 -23.44 -30.40
CA PRO A 604 5.72 -22.92 -30.14
C PRO A 604 4.89 -23.94 -29.35
N MET A 605 3.99 -23.45 -28.50
CA MET A 605 2.97 -24.30 -27.90
C MET A 605 2.13 -24.99 -28.98
N ARG A 606 1.87 -26.28 -28.79
CA ARG A 606 1.01 -27.07 -29.68
C ARG A 606 -0.22 -27.54 -28.91
N TYR A 607 -1.37 -27.55 -29.57
CA TYR A 607 -2.57 -28.13 -28.98
C TYR A 607 -2.37 -29.62 -28.80
N ASN A 608 -2.52 -30.11 -27.56
CA ASN A 608 -2.50 -31.53 -27.27
C ASN A 608 -3.94 -32.01 -27.03
N PRO A 609 -4.50 -32.84 -27.93
CA PRO A 609 -5.89 -33.28 -27.85
C PRO A 609 -6.16 -34.15 -26.61
N TYR A 610 -5.14 -34.80 -26.05
CA TYR A 610 -5.29 -35.62 -24.85
C TYR A 610 -5.55 -34.78 -23.59
N PHE A 611 -4.93 -33.61 -23.48
CA PHE A 611 -5.11 -32.70 -22.34
C PHE A 611 -6.13 -31.59 -22.60
N GLY A 612 -6.69 -31.51 -23.82
CA GLY A 612 -7.61 -30.44 -24.22
C GLY A 612 -7.03 -29.02 -24.12
N ARG A 613 -5.69 -28.88 -24.18
CA ARG A 613 -5.01 -27.57 -24.00
C ARG A 613 -3.72 -27.47 -24.80
N LYS A 614 -3.24 -26.24 -24.98
CA LYS A 614 -1.91 -25.97 -25.52
C LYS A 614 -0.85 -26.39 -24.51
N VAL A 615 0.16 -27.12 -24.97
CA VAL A 615 1.32 -27.55 -24.17
C VAL A 615 2.60 -27.32 -24.96
N TRP A 616 3.70 -27.13 -24.24
CA TRP A 616 5.01 -27.08 -24.86
C TRP A 616 5.41 -28.47 -25.40
N PRO A 617 6.11 -28.54 -26.53
CA PRO A 617 6.61 -29.82 -27.05
C PRO A 617 7.49 -30.56 -26.02
N ALA A 618 7.36 -31.88 -25.96
CA ALA A 618 8.19 -32.69 -25.07
C ALA A 618 9.69 -32.44 -25.33
N GLY A 619 10.46 -32.29 -24.25
CA GLY A 619 11.89 -32.03 -24.29
C GLY A 619 12.27 -30.55 -24.42
N SER A 620 11.32 -29.63 -24.65
CA SER A 620 11.63 -28.19 -24.64
C SER A 620 11.91 -27.71 -23.21
N ALA A 621 12.67 -26.62 -23.12
CA ALA A 621 12.89 -25.89 -21.88
C ALA A 621 12.27 -24.52 -22.00
N ARG A 622 11.65 -24.01 -20.92
CA ARG A 622 10.94 -22.74 -20.91
C ARG A 622 11.59 -21.84 -19.88
N ALA A 623 11.93 -20.63 -20.30
CA ALA A 623 12.24 -19.52 -19.40
C ALA A 623 11.00 -18.65 -19.25
N ASP A 624 10.72 -18.17 -18.04
CA ASP A 624 9.56 -17.29 -17.82
C ASP A 624 9.81 -15.92 -18.42
N VAL A 625 11.06 -15.43 -18.40
CA VAL A 625 11.49 -14.22 -19.12
C VAL A 625 12.84 -14.42 -19.81
N VAL A 626 12.92 -14.00 -21.07
CA VAL A 626 14.15 -13.86 -21.84
C VAL A 626 14.44 -12.39 -22.05
N VAL A 627 15.65 -11.96 -21.72
CA VAL A 627 16.11 -10.60 -22.01
C VAL A 627 17.05 -10.62 -23.20
N GLY A 628 16.73 -9.80 -24.21
CA GLY A 628 17.50 -9.62 -25.43
C GLY A 628 16.66 -9.00 -26.54
N ALA A 629 17.32 -8.41 -27.53
CA ALA A 629 16.63 -7.78 -28.67
C ALA A 629 15.78 -8.77 -29.50
N ASP A 630 16.10 -10.06 -29.42
CA ASP A 630 15.42 -11.16 -30.10
C ASP A 630 15.43 -12.36 -29.14
N PRO A 631 14.32 -13.10 -28.97
CA PRO A 631 14.29 -14.30 -28.13
C PRO A 631 15.27 -15.39 -28.62
N LEU A 632 15.70 -15.39 -29.88
CA LEU A 632 16.77 -16.26 -30.38
C LEU A 632 18.18 -15.73 -30.10
N LYS A 633 18.29 -14.49 -29.60
CA LYS A 633 19.54 -13.86 -29.17
C LYS A 633 19.51 -13.46 -27.69
N PRO A 634 19.31 -14.43 -26.77
CA PRO A 634 19.23 -14.14 -25.35
C PRO A 634 20.56 -13.58 -24.82
N GLU A 635 20.46 -12.54 -24.00
CA GLU A 635 21.56 -12.01 -23.19
C GLU A 635 21.60 -12.67 -21.82
N PHE A 636 20.44 -12.85 -21.20
CA PHE A 636 20.24 -13.62 -19.98
C PHE A 636 18.78 -14.07 -19.83
N PHE A 637 18.52 -14.92 -18.83
CA PHE A 637 17.18 -15.42 -18.52
C PHE A 637 16.79 -15.08 -17.10
N LEU A 638 15.48 -15.01 -16.88
CA LEU A 638 14.91 -15.03 -15.54
C LEU A 638 13.86 -16.13 -15.44
N ASP A 639 13.85 -16.79 -14.29
CA ASP A 639 12.92 -17.85 -13.94
C ASP A 639 12.19 -17.42 -12.66
N LEU A 640 10.87 -17.34 -12.74
CA LEU A 640 10.01 -16.93 -11.65
C LEU A 640 9.74 -18.13 -10.75
N LYS A 641 10.00 -17.98 -9.46
CA LYS A 641 9.68 -18.96 -8.43
C LYS A 641 8.54 -18.45 -7.58
N THR A 642 7.49 -19.27 -7.54
CA THR A 642 6.29 -19.06 -6.72
C THR A 642 6.27 -20.06 -5.56
N GLY A 643 7.43 -20.45 -5.03
CA GLY A 643 7.56 -21.46 -4.00
C GLY A 643 8.98 -21.54 -3.45
N ASP A 644 9.20 -22.41 -2.47
CA ASP A 644 10.50 -22.51 -1.79
C ASP A 644 11.60 -23.11 -2.67
N GLU A 645 11.22 -23.89 -3.71
CA GLU A 645 12.16 -24.50 -4.65
C GLU A 645 12.91 -23.44 -5.46
N GLY A 646 14.23 -23.40 -5.32
CA GLY A 646 15.09 -22.57 -6.16
C GLY A 646 15.27 -23.10 -7.58
N LEU A 647 16.12 -22.45 -8.36
CA LEU A 647 16.49 -22.88 -9.70
C LEU A 647 17.11 -24.29 -9.66
N LYS A 648 16.61 -25.20 -10.49
CA LYS A 648 17.15 -26.56 -10.57
C LYS A 648 18.22 -26.64 -11.67
N GLN A 649 19.34 -27.27 -11.37
CA GLN A 649 20.44 -27.47 -12.33
C GLN A 649 19.98 -28.22 -13.58
N ASP A 650 19.12 -29.23 -13.44
CA ASP A 650 18.61 -30.02 -14.55
C ASP A 650 17.77 -29.18 -15.53
N TRP A 651 17.00 -28.22 -15.02
CA TRP A 651 16.29 -27.23 -15.83
C TRP A 651 17.29 -26.34 -16.59
N TYR A 652 18.34 -25.84 -15.92
CA TYR A 652 19.36 -25.00 -16.57
C TYR A 652 20.08 -25.76 -17.68
N ASP A 653 20.53 -26.99 -17.40
CA ASP A 653 21.20 -27.82 -18.39
C ASP A 653 20.27 -28.14 -19.57
N LYS A 654 18.97 -28.35 -19.29
CA LYS A 654 17.96 -28.59 -20.33
C LYS A 654 17.70 -27.33 -21.16
N LEU A 655 17.68 -26.15 -20.56
CA LEU A 655 17.61 -24.88 -21.27
C LEU A 655 18.80 -24.74 -22.20
N HIS A 656 20.00 -24.86 -21.65
CA HIS A 656 21.26 -24.69 -22.35
C HIS A 656 21.42 -25.63 -23.55
N ARG A 657 21.09 -26.93 -23.40
CA ARG A 657 21.09 -27.91 -24.50
C ARG A 657 20.14 -27.55 -25.64
N ASN A 658 19.06 -26.82 -25.34
CA ASN A 658 18.05 -26.45 -26.31
C ASN A 658 18.29 -25.09 -26.96
N LEU A 659 19.26 -24.29 -26.50
CA LEU A 659 19.59 -23.00 -27.10
C LEU A 659 20.23 -23.14 -28.49
N PRO A 660 20.20 -22.07 -29.32
CA PRO A 660 20.91 -22.03 -30.59
C PRO A 660 22.38 -22.41 -30.44
N ALA A 661 22.96 -23.04 -31.46
CA ALA A 661 24.30 -23.63 -31.38
C ALA A 661 25.38 -22.65 -30.91
N GLN A 662 25.26 -21.37 -31.28
CA GLN A 662 26.16 -20.29 -30.85
C GLN A 662 26.24 -20.08 -29.33
N TYR A 663 25.26 -20.55 -28.56
CA TYR A 663 25.22 -20.45 -27.11
C TYR A 663 25.63 -21.73 -26.39
N ARG A 664 25.82 -22.86 -27.09
CA ARG A 664 26.16 -24.15 -26.45
C ARG A 664 27.50 -24.15 -25.72
N ASN A 665 28.39 -23.22 -26.05
CA ASN A 665 29.67 -23.04 -25.37
C ASN A 665 29.71 -21.77 -24.49
N ARG A 666 28.62 -20.99 -24.44
CA ARG A 666 28.52 -19.74 -23.68
C ARG A 666 27.59 -19.94 -22.50
N GLN A 667 28.07 -19.77 -21.28
CA GLN A 667 27.19 -19.73 -20.11
C GLN A 667 26.44 -18.42 -20.12
N LEU A 668 25.12 -18.48 -20.35
CA LEU A 668 24.25 -17.32 -20.23
C LEU A 668 23.80 -17.19 -18.78
N PRO A 669 23.79 -15.99 -18.20
CA PRO A 669 23.29 -15.79 -16.85
C PRO A 669 21.83 -16.21 -16.74
N VAL A 670 21.48 -16.86 -15.64
CA VAL A 670 20.08 -17.10 -15.25
C VAL A 670 19.86 -16.58 -13.85
N PHE A 671 18.84 -15.74 -13.70
CA PHE A 671 18.44 -15.18 -12.42
C PHE A 671 17.14 -15.81 -11.95
N GLU A 672 17.11 -16.13 -10.66
CA GLU A 672 15.90 -16.51 -9.98
C GLU A 672 15.18 -15.24 -9.51
N VAL A 673 13.90 -15.09 -9.87
CA VAL A 673 13.03 -14.04 -9.36
C VAL A 673 12.01 -14.69 -8.46
N ARG A 674 11.83 -14.18 -7.24
CA ARG A 674 10.88 -14.76 -6.28
C ARG A 674 9.65 -13.90 -6.10
N CYS A 675 8.51 -14.58 -6.13
CA CYS A 675 7.40 -14.30 -5.23
C CYS A 675 7.64 -15.07 -3.91
#